data_AF-A0A353DWY5-F1
#
_entry.id   AF-A0A353DWY5-F1
#
_cell.length_a   1.000
_cell.length_b   1.000
_cell.length_c   1.000
_cell.angle_alpha   90.00
_cell.angle_beta   90.00
_cell.angle_gamma   90.00
#
_symmetry.space_group_name_H-M   'P 1'
#
loop_
_entity.id
_entity.type
_entity.pdbx_description
1 polymer ?
#
loop_
_entity_poly.entity_id
_entity_poly.type
_entity_poly.pdbx_seq_one_letter_code
_entity_poly.pdbx_strand_id
1 'polypeptide(L)'
;MMVFPTRTLLFLCLAMRMSQGTWMVLSAQEAGSTTFRPEDLDFFEKRIRPLLSETCFECHSHPAKKLKGGLYLDSREGLLQGGDSGPAVNLQNPSASLLLEAIHYDNVDLQMPPDSRLQERDIEHLERWVQMGLPWTPQTGSLAVGEVGESFNLEKRRSEHWAWKPVQPSQPPEVQEAQWVKQPIDAFLKHRLEEEGLRPASAVSSAAWLRRVHVVLTGLPPTQAALDAFLQDKGMDAKKKVIEALLGSIHYGEHWARHWLDLVRYAETMGHEFDYPIPNAWRYRDYVIRSIHQDLPYDQFIMEHLAGDQLPHPRIDPSTGLNESILGTGFYWLGQQVHSPVDIQMNQLDVLDNQIDVVSKTFQGLTVSCARCHDHKFDAISARDYYGLFGIMKSSRYQQTTLLPEDRLDSDLETWEQWQEEGQQILKAAGYRIALTNRPQGAAEDRLLGDAALNAFEGWFLDDEAMRHDPFVQPGDLVHRSGDHPLQPASAHAVDSAKWSVKLQGSLRSPTFKIDRRYVHALASGRKSRINVVIDNFNLIRGPIYDGIKKNLDRDQAAWTTFDLQMWQGHEAYLEFKDTTQADLSNGGAHGPEAWFSVQTVFASNQAAPPVIEKESSNAAEVPLPQAWLALAQKYRSHSESIEISPVGLTMIEGSGRDSPVYIRGNPRRHGEAASRTYLTSLSDLAVPHEGSGRYAMA
;
A
#
# COMPACT_ATOMS: atom_id res chain seq x y z
N MET A 1 26.90 -16.61 -35.35
CA MET A 1 28.20 -16.34 -36.01
C MET A 1 28.87 -15.23 -35.22
N MET A 2 30.01 -15.32 -34.54
CA MET A 2 31.22 -16.18 -34.55
C MET A 2 31.63 -16.35 -33.07
N VAL A 3 31.66 -17.54 -32.44
CA VAL A 3 32.75 -18.54 -32.30
C VAL A 3 34.15 -18.06 -32.72
N PHE A 4 35.18 -17.97 -31.85
CA PHE A 4 36.10 -19.00 -31.28
C PHE A 4 37.22 -18.23 -30.47
N PRO A 5 38.22 -18.83 -29.77
CA PRO A 5 38.15 -19.85 -28.72
C PRO A 5 39.28 -19.79 -27.62
N THR A 6 39.24 -20.78 -26.71
CA THR A 6 40.31 -21.56 -26.01
C THR A 6 41.79 -21.11 -26.12
N ARG A 7 42.73 -21.30 -25.16
CA ARG A 7 43.05 -22.49 -24.33
C ARG A 7 44.38 -22.25 -23.53
N THR A 8 44.53 -22.98 -22.41
CA THR A 8 45.79 -23.63 -21.91
C THR A 8 46.61 -23.00 -20.77
N LEU A 9 46.72 -23.79 -19.69
CA LEU A 9 47.67 -23.76 -18.57
C LEU A 9 49.15 -23.84 -19.00
N LEU A 10 50.08 -23.28 -18.22
CA LEU A 10 51.15 -24.07 -17.55
C LEU A 10 51.97 -23.24 -16.54
N PHE A 11 52.30 -23.91 -15.43
CA PHE A 11 53.24 -23.53 -14.37
C PHE A 11 54.67 -23.27 -14.88
N LEU A 12 55.38 -22.30 -14.28
CA LEU A 12 56.80 -22.49 -13.91
C LEU A 12 57.26 -21.48 -12.83
N CYS A 13 57.97 -22.00 -11.83
CA CYS A 13 58.54 -21.32 -10.67
C CYS A 13 59.73 -20.40 -11.01
N LEU A 14 59.92 -19.29 -10.27
CA LEU A 14 61.23 -18.91 -9.69
C LEU A 14 61.14 -17.81 -8.61
N ALA A 15 61.58 -18.19 -7.41
CA ALA A 15 62.43 -17.49 -6.43
C ALA A 15 62.22 -15.99 -6.06
N MET A 16 61.84 -15.81 -4.78
CA MET A 16 62.45 -14.96 -3.75
C MET A 16 62.95 -13.54 -4.09
N ARG A 17 62.37 -12.55 -3.41
CA ARG A 17 63.08 -11.74 -2.39
C ARG A 17 62.11 -11.10 -1.40
N MET A 18 62.32 -11.45 -0.14
CA MET A 18 61.64 -10.92 1.04
C MET A 18 62.06 -9.47 1.30
N SER A 19 61.09 -8.59 1.55
CA SER A 19 61.29 -7.39 2.37
C SER A 19 60.38 -7.47 3.58
N GLN A 20 61.02 -7.46 4.74
CA GLN A 20 60.40 -7.55 6.06
C GLN A 20 59.45 -6.37 6.30
N GLY A 21 58.21 -6.70 6.63
CA GLY A 21 57.26 -5.80 7.28
C GLY A 21 56.74 -6.52 8.51
N THR A 22 57.04 -5.96 9.67
CA THR A 22 56.80 -6.47 11.01
C THR A 22 55.31 -6.75 11.24
N TRP A 23 54.90 -8.02 11.28
CA TRP A 23 53.61 -8.40 11.82
C TRP A 23 53.75 -8.43 13.34
N MET A 24 53.18 -7.45 14.02
CA MET A 24 52.87 -7.56 15.45
C MET A 24 51.97 -8.79 15.61
N VAL A 25 52.55 -9.85 16.16
CA VAL A 25 51.78 -10.92 16.79
C VAL A 25 51.10 -10.25 17.99
N LEU A 26 49.83 -9.86 17.82
CA LEU A 26 48.97 -9.65 18.97
C LEU A 26 48.90 -11.01 19.66
N SER A 27 49.56 -11.11 20.81
CA SER A 27 49.34 -12.18 21.77
C SER A 27 47.84 -12.30 21.96
N ALA A 28 47.27 -13.46 21.63
CA ALA A 28 45.95 -13.83 22.11
C ALA A 28 45.99 -13.67 23.63
N GLN A 29 45.32 -12.64 24.13
CA GLN A 29 45.09 -12.49 25.54
C GLN A 29 44.06 -13.56 25.87
N GLU A 30 44.50 -14.60 26.57
CA GLU A 30 43.62 -15.62 27.14
C GLU A 30 42.41 -14.91 27.75
N ALA A 31 41.21 -15.24 27.25
CA ALA A 31 39.97 -14.85 27.89
C ALA A 31 40.02 -15.39 29.32
N GLY A 32 40.24 -14.51 30.28
CA GLY A 32 40.31 -14.86 31.69
C GLY A 32 39.02 -15.59 32.04
N SER A 33 39.13 -16.86 32.44
CA SER A 33 38.05 -17.54 33.13
C SER A 33 37.68 -16.68 34.33
N THR A 34 36.46 -16.16 34.39
CA THR A 34 35.96 -15.46 35.57
C THR A 34 35.86 -16.46 36.71
N THR A 35 36.94 -16.62 37.47
CA THR A 35 36.96 -17.39 38.71
C THR A 35 36.34 -16.53 39.80
N PHE A 36 35.09 -16.80 40.14
CA PHE A 36 34.41 -16.15 41.25
C PHE A 36 35.01 -16.61 42.59
N ARG A 37 35.01 -15.72 43.59
CA ARG A 37 35.48 -16.09 44.92
C ARG A 37 34.49 -17.08 45.57
N PRO A 38 34.96 -18.03 46.40
CA PRO A 38 34.08 -18.99 47.07
C PRO A 38 32.92 -18.35 47.86
N GLU A 39 33.17 -17.19 48.46
CA GLU A 39 32.16 -16.38 49.17
C GLU A 39 31.06 -15.80 48.27
N ASP A 40 31.39 -15.42 47.02
CA ASP A 40 30.42 -14.91 46.05
C ASP A 40 29.53 -16.03 45.51
N LEU A 41 30.10 -17.23 45.35
CA LEU A 41 29.38 -18.45 44.97
C LEU A 41 28.46 -18.94 46.11
N ASP A 42 28.92 -18.86 47.36
CA ASP A 42 28.10 -19.18 48.53
C ASP A 42 26.90 -18.23 48.67
N PHE A 43 27.10 -16.94 48.38
CA PHE A 43 26.02 -15.96 48.33
C PHE A 43 25.00 -16.30 47.23
N PHE A 44 25.47 -16.64 46.03
CA PHE A 44 24.58 -17.07 44.94
C PHE A 44 23.75 -18.30 45.34
N GLU A 45 24.38 -19.35 45.89
CA GLU A 45 23.68 -20.58 46.27
C GLU A 45 22.68 -20.38 47.43
N LYS A 46 23.02 -19.54 48.42
CA LYS A 46 22.19 -19.37 49.63
C LYS A 46 21.15 -18.25 49.55
N ARG A 47 21.29 -17.31 48.61
CA ARG A 47 20.44 -16.11 48.52
C ARG A 47 19.77 -15.95 47.17
N ILE A 48 20.50 -16.16 46.08
CA ILE A 48 20.00 -15.84 44.73
C ILE A 48 19.31 -17.04 44.08
N ARG A 49 19.92 -18.22 44.11
CA ARG A 49 19.33 -19.41 43.48
C ARG A 49 17.96 -19.77 44.04
N PRO A 50 17.72 -19.77 45.37
CA PRO A 50 16.39 -20.03 45.92
C PRO A 50 15.38 -18.99 45.43
N LEU A 51 15.75 -17.70 45.42
CA LEU A 51 14.90 -16.60 44.96
C LEU A 51 14.50 -16.75 43.48
N LEU A 52 15.47 -17.01 42.60
CA LEU A 52 15.18 -17.23 41.17
C LEU A 52 14.31 -18.49 40.97
N SER A 53 14.54 -19.53 41.76
CA SER A 53 13.75 -20.77 41.68
C SER A 53 12.31 -20.59 42.15
N GLU A 54 12.10 -19.85 43.23
CA GLU A 54 10.78 -19.65 43.83
C GLU A 54 9.94 -18.65 43.03
N THR A 55 10.56 -17.66 42.40
CA THR A 55 9.83 -16.53 41.82
C THR A 55 9.95 -16.38 40.31
N CYS A 56 11.03 -16.88 39.69
CA CYS A 56 11.32 -16.60 38.29
C CYS A 56 11.23 -17.84 37.38
N PHE A 57 11.67 -19.01 37.86
CA PHE A 57 11.84 -20.19 37.00
C PHE A 57 10.54 -20.76 36.44
N GLU A 58 9.40 -20.56 37.08
CA GLU A 58 8.12 -21.04 36.54
C GLU A 58 7.86 -20.53 35.11
N CYS A 59 8.29 -19.29 34.80
CA CYS A 59 8.11 -18.66 33.50
C CYS A 59 9.42 -18.46 32.70
N HIS A 60 10.58 -18.44 33.37
CA HIS A 60 11.87 -18.06 32.77
C HIS A 60 12.97 -19.09 33.05
N SER A 61 12.69 -20.38 32.80
CA SER A 61 13.68 -21.45 32.91
C SER A 61 13.52 -22.47 31.78
N HIS A 62 14.53 -23.31 31.56
CA HIS A 62 14.46 -24.37 30.56
C HIS A 62 13.32 -25.38 30.83
N PRO A 63 13.01 -25.75 32.09
CA PRO A 63 11.87 -26.62 32.38
C PRO A 63 10.50 -25.92 32.37
N ALA A 64 10.41 -24.61 32.08
CA ALA A 64 9.15 -23.86 32.13
C ALA A 64 8.13 -24.40 31.12
N LYS A 65 6.91 -24.70 31.58
CA LYS A 65 5.81 -25.16 30.70
C LYS A 65 5.41 -24.12 29.66
N LYS A 66 5.57 -22.84 29.99
CA LYS A 66 5.31 -21.70 29.10
C LYS A 66 6.40 -20.66 29.32
N LEU A 67 7.44 -20.71 28.47
CA LEU A 67 8.51 -19.73 28.48
C LEU A 67 7.98 -18.35 28.10
N LYS A 68 8.27 -17.33 28.91
CA LYS A 68 7.89 -15.93 28.64
C LYS A 68 9.07 -15.11 28.13
N GLY A 69 8.83 -14.32 27.08
CA GLY A 69 9.80 -13.37 26.53
C GLY A 69 11.10 -13.97 26.00
N GLY A 70 11.11 -15.28 25.68
CA GLY A 70 12.32 -15.99 25.25
C GLY A 70 13.47 -16.01 26.26
N LEU A 71 13.19 -15.67 27.53
CA LEU A 71 14.20 -15.36 28.55
C LEU A 71 14.45 -16.55 29.50
N TYR A 72 15.72 -16.89 29.69
CA TYR A 72 16.18 -17.94 30.63
C TYR A 72 16.98 -17.33 31.78
N LEU A 73 16.50 -17.53 33.01
CA LEU A 73 17.13 -17.05 34.24
C LEU A 73 17.82 -18.18 35.04
N ASP A 74 17.68 -19.43 34.59
CA ASP A 74 18.25 -20.64 35.21
C ASP A 74 19.65 -21.00 34.69
N SER A 75 20.27 -20.11 33.91
CA SER A 75 21.68 -20.18 33.51
C SER A 75 22.29 -18.79 33.42
N ARG A 76 23.58 -18.68 33.72
CA ARG A 76 24.32 -17.40 33.60
C ARG A 76 24.36 -16.92 32.15
N GLU A 77 24.56 -17.84 31.23
CA GLU A 77 24.59 -17.58 29.79
C GLU A 77 23.22 -17.07 29.32
N GLY A 78 22.12 -17.64 29.80
CA GLY A 78 20.76 -17.18 29.50
C GLY A 78 20.49 -15.74 29.94
N LEU A 79 20.99 -15.33 31.11
CA LEU A 79 20.90 -13.95 31.59
C LEU A 79 21.69 -12.95 30.72
N LEU A 80 22.85 -13.37 30.22
CA LEU A 80 23.73 -12.54 29.39
C LEU A 80 23.25 -12.46 27.94
N GLN A 81 22.68 -13.54 27.42
CA GLN A 81 22.04 -13.56 26.11
C GLN A 81 20.72 -12.77 26.12
N GLY A 82 19.93 -12.93 27.18
CA GLY A 82 18.63 -12.29 27.33
C GLY A 82 17.53 -12.90 26.47
N GLY A 83 16.43 -12.16 26.31
CA GLY A 83 15.23 -12.60 25.61
C GLY A 83 14.85 -11.68 24.45
N ASP A 84 13.56 -11.64 24.10
CA ASP A 84 13.01 -10.85 22.98
C ASP A 84 13.34 -9.35 23.08
N SER A 85 13.55 -8.85 24.30
CA SER A 85 13.91 -7.45 24.62
C SER A 85 15.42 -7.19 24.65
N GLY A 86 16.26 -8.20 24.39
CA GLY A 86 17.72 -8.14 24.50
C GLY A 86 18.28 -8.67 25.82
N PRO A 87 19.59 -8.48 26.08
CA PRO A 87 20.29 -8.97 27.28
C PRO A 87 19.60 -8.59 28.59
N ALA A 88 19.35 -9.57 29.46
CA ALA A 88 18.73 -9.29 30.75
C ALA A 88 19.70 -8.56 31.70
N VAL A 89 21.00 -8.86 31.58
CA VAL A 89 22.05 -8.24 32.38
C VAL A 89 23.15 -7.65 31.50
N ASN A 90 23.52 -6.41 31.80
CA ASN A 90 24.66 -5.73 31.19
C ASN A 90 25.84 -5.69 32.17
N LEU A 91 26.87 -6.51 31.92
CA LEU A 91 28.05 -6.60 32.81
C LEU A 91 28.91 -5.33 32.82
N GLN A 92 28.92 -4.57 31.73
CA GLN A 92 29.69 -3.33 31.60
C GLN A 92 29.00 -2.17 32.31
N ASN A 93 27.67 -2.19 32.38
CA ASN A 93 26.87 -1.21 33.09
C ASN A 93 25.70 -1.88 33.83
N PRO A 94 25.96 -2.44 35.03
CA PRO A 94 24.97 -3.16 35.85
C PRO A 94 23.65 -2.42 36.03
N SER A 95 23.67 -1.10 36.29
CA SER A 95 22.46 -0.29 36.51
C SER A 95 21.59 -0.12 35.27
N ALA A 96 22.09 -0.43 34.08
CA ALA A 96 21.32 -0.42 32.83
C ALA A 96 20.77 -1.83 32.47
N SER A 97 20.80 -2.78 33.39
CA SER A 97 20.30 -4.15 33.17
C SER A 97 18.78 -4.19 33.19
N LEU A 98 18.17 -4.78 32.16
CA LEU A 98 16.72 -4.96 32.06
C LEU A 98 16.14 -5.75 33.24
N LEU A 99 16.91 -6.70 33.78
CA LEU A 99 16.51 -7.45 34.98
C LEU A 99 16.27 -6.51 36.17
N LEU A 100 17.13 -5.50 36.36
CA LEU A 100 17.00 -4.55 37.46
C LEU A 100 15.84 -3.59 37.24
N GLU A 101 15.69 -3.06 36.02
CA GLU A 101 14.54 -2.22 35.62
C GLU A 101 13.21 -2.96 35.88
N ALA A 102 13.16 -4.25 35.56
CA ALA A 102 11.97 -5.07 35.70
C ALA A 102 11.58 -5.35 37.16
N ILE A 103 12.55 -5.64 38.05
CA ILE A 103 12.28 -5.93 39.47
C ILE A 103 12.03 -4.67 40.30
N HIS A 104 12.52 -3.52 39.85
CA HIS A 104 12.23 -2.21 40.46
C HIS A 104 10.88 -1.64 40.05
N TYR A 105 10.29 -2.16 38.97
CA TYR A 105 9.06 -1.65 38.36
C TYR A 105 9.23 -0.25 37.78
N ASP A 106 10.44 0.09 37.34
CA ASP A 106 10.75 1.39 36.73
C ASP A 106 10.04 1.57 35.37
N ASN A 107 9.60 0.46 34.78
CA ASN A 107 8.90 0.41 33.51
C ASN A 107 7.56 -0.33 33.67
N VAL A 108 6.46 0.37 33.42
CA VAL A 108 5.09 -0.13 33.56
C VAL A 108 4.79 -1.34 32.66
N ASP A 109 5.49 -1.46 31.53
CA ASP A 109 5.30 -2.54 30.56
C ASP A 109 6.24 -3.75 30.83
N LEU A 110 7.14 -3.64 31.81
CA LEU A 110 8.18 -4.64 32.11
C LEU A 110 8.23 -5.04 33.60
N GLN A 111 7.11 -4.94 34.33
CA GLN A 111 7.10 -5.24 35.77
C GLN A 111 7.16 -6.75 36.04
N MET A 112 8.17 -7.20 36.79
CA MET A 112 8.35 -8.60 37.16
C MET A 112 8.76 -8.73 38.63
N PRO A 113 8.16 -9.64 39.43
CA PRO A 113 7.15 -10.65 39.06
C PRO A 113 5.73 -10.08 38.92
N PRO A 114 4.90 -10.55 37.99
CA PRO A 114 3.63 -9.88 37.65
C PRO A 114 2.60 -9.85 38.80
N ASP A 115 2.61 -10.85 39.68
CA ASP A 115 1.59 -10.99 40.72
C ASP A 115 1.89 -10.13 41.97
N SER A 116 3.17 -9.92 42.28
CA SER A 116 3.58 -9.11 43.44
C SER A 116 5.05 -8.71 43.34
N ARG A 117 5.34 -7.44 43.67
CA ARG A 117 6.71 -6.93 43.73
C ARG A 117 7.51 -7.65 44.80
N LEU A 118 8.78 -7.92 44.49
CA LEU A 118 9.74 -8.51 45.43
C LEU A 118 9.90 -7.63 46.69
N GLN A 119 10.26 -8.26 47.80
CA GLN A 119 10.65 -7.53 49.00
C GLN A 119 11.95 -6.77 48.76
N GLU A 120 12.09 -5.59 49.37
CA GLU A 120 13.26 -4.71 49.16
C GLU A 120 14.59 -5.43 49.37
N ARG A 121 14.66 -6.26 50.41
CA ARG A 121 15.83 -7.11 50.71
C ARG A 121 16.22 -8.04 49.55
N ASP A 122 15.25 -8.60 48.86
CA ASP A 122 15.49 -9.57 47.78
C ASP A 122 15.88 -8.85 46.48
N ILE A 123 15.36 -7.63 46.27
CA ILE A 123 15.83 -6.71 45.21
C ILE A 123 17.30 -6.33 45.46
N GLU A 124 17.65 -5.90 46.67
CA GLU A 124 19.04 -5.56 47.04
C GLU A 124 20.00 -6.76 46.82
N HIS A 125 19.55 -7.99 47.09
CA HIS A 125 20.33 -9.19 46.81
C HIS A 125 20.58 -9.39 45.30
N LEU A 126 19.56 -9.22 44.47
CA LEU A 126 19.67 -9.34 43.01
C LEU A 126 20.55 -8.25 42.41
N GLU A 127 20.41 -7.00 42.87
CA GLU A 127 21.29 -5.89 42.47
C GLU A 127 22.74 -6.18 42.78
N ARG A 128 23.02 -6.58 44.03
CA ARG A 128 24.37 -6.93 44.45
C ARG A 128 24.92 -8.07 43.60
N TRP A 129 24.11 -9.08 43.30
CA TRP A 129 24.52 -10.22 42.46
C TRP A 129 24.86 -9.82 41.02
N VAL A 130 24.06 -8.93 40.42
CA VAL A 130 24.34 -8.35 39.10
C VAL A 130 25.63 -7.53 39.13
N GLN A 131 25.85 -6.71 40.17
CA GLN A 131 27.07 -5.91 40.35
C GLN A 131 28.34 -6.78 40.54
N MET A 132 28.20 -7.97 41.13
CA MET A 132 29.30 -8.93 41.29
C MET A 132 29.64 -9.69 39.98
N GLY A 133 28.97 -9.39 38.87
CA GLY A 133 29.24 -10.00 37.57
C GLY A 133 28.60 -11.38 37.37
N LEU A 134 27.48 -11.61 38.06
CA LEU A 134 26.72 -12.87 38.08
C LEU A 134 27.56 -14.09 38.52
N PRO A 135 28.04 -14.15 39.77
CA PRO A 135 28.59 -15.38 40.34
C PRO A 135 27.60 -16.53 40.13
N TRP A 136 28.08 -17.61 39.51
CA TRP A 136 27.25 -18.76 39.14
C TRP A 136 28.02 -20.06 39.29
N THR A 137 27.41 -21.02 39.97
CA THR A 137 27.84 -22.42 40.08
C THR A 137 27.01 -23.27 39.09
N PRO A 138 27.63 -23.87 38.06
CA PRO A 138 26.92 -24.79 37.18
C PRO A 138 26.45 -26.01 37.99
N GLN A 139 25.19 -26.40 37.88
CA GLN A 139 24.77 -27.71 38.39
C GLN A 139 25.25 -28.80 37.41
N THR A 140 25.79 -29.90 37.92
CA THR A 140 25.98 -31.13 37.13
C THR A 140 24.61 -31.59 36.61
N GLY A 141 24.38 -31.40 35.31
CA GLY A 141 23.07 -31.59 34.67
C GLY A 141 22.45 -30.32 34.10
N SER A 142 23.10 -29.15 34.24
CA SER A 142 22.80 -27.96 33.42
C SER A 142 23.04 -28.36 31.97
N LEU A 143 21.94 -28.65 31.27
CA LEU A 143 21.94 -28.94 29.85
C LEU A 143 22.75 -27.83 29.17
N ALA A 144 23.79 -28.23 28.43
CA ALA A 144 24.37 -27.35 27.43
C ALA A 144 23.21 -26.77 26.64
N VAL A 145 23.17 -25.43 26.56
CA VAL A 145 22.27 -24.59 25.79
C VAL A 145 21.36 -25.45 24.92
N GLY A 146 20.14 -25.70 25.39
CA GLY A 146 19.11 -26.21 24.49
C GLY A 146 19.11 -25.25 23.31
N GLU A 147 19.36 -25.77 22.10
CA GLU A 147 19.43 -24.98 20.89
C GLU A 147 18.32 -23.93 20.93
N VAL A 148 18.75 -22.67 20.83
CA VAL A 148 17.96 -21.49 20.45
C VAL A 148 16.67 -21.97 19.80
N GLY A 149 15.49 -21.59 20.32
CA GLY A 149 14.26 -21.74 19.54
C GLY A 149 14.55 -21.19 18.15
N GLU A 150 14.61 -22.07 17.15
CA GLU A 150 15.47 -21.89 15.97
C GLU A 150 15.46 -20.45 15.47
N SER A 151 16.63 -19.82 15.37
CA SER A 151 16.77 -18.56 14.64
C SER A 151 16.02 -18.70 13.32
N PHE A 152 15.13 -17.74 13.00
CA PHE A 152 14.24 -17.85 11.83
C PHE A 152 15.04 -18.30 10.60
N ASN A 153 14.80 -19.53 10.18
CA ASN A 153 15.47 -20.15 9.04
C ASN A 153 14.46 -20.25 7.89
N LEU A 154 14.50 -19.27 7.00
CA LEU A 154 13.62 -19.17 5.85
C LEU A 154 13.69 -20.44 4.99
N GLU A 155 14.91 -20.87 4.66
CA GLU A 155 15.14 -22.00 3.77
C GLU A 155 14.62 -23.31 4.38
N LYS A 156 14.86 -23.51 5.68
CA LYS A 156 14.31 -24.66 6.40
C LYS A 156 12.78 -24.67 6.33
N ARG A 157 12.11 -23.58 6.70
CA ARG A 157 10.64 -23.48 6.68
C ARG A 157 10.06 -23.73 5.27
N ARG A 158 10.68 -23.16 4.25
CA ARG A 158 10.30 -23.35 2.85
C ARG A 158 10.45 -24.82 2.42
N SER A 159 11.53 -25.48 2.84
CA SER A 159 11.81 -26.88 2.48
C SER A 159 10.94 -27.89 3.23
N GLU A 160 10.46 -27.58 4.44
CA GLU A 160 9.72 -28.51 5.28
C GLU A 160 8.22 -28.58 4.95
N HIS A 161 7.59 -27.45 4.66
CA HIS A 161 6.14 -27.41 4.47
C HIS A 161 5.72 -27.52 2.99
N TRP A 162 4.74 -28.37 2.71
CA TRP A 162 4.34 -28.75 1.34
C TRP A 162 3.80 -27.56 0.52
N ALA A 163 3.19 -26.57 1.16
CA ALA A 163 2.62 -25.40 0.49
C ALA A 163 3.67 -24.53 -0.23
N TRP A 164 4.94 -24.63 0.16
CA TRP A 164 6.04 -23.90 -0.46
C TRP A 164 6.75 -24.70 -1.57
N LYS A 165 6.30 -25.93 -1.82
CA LYS A 165 6.85 -26.81 -2.85
C LYS A 165 6.05 -26.70 -4.14
N PRO A 166 6.69 -26.83 -5.32
CA PRO A 166 5.96 -26.87 -6.59
C PRO A 166 4.94 -28.01 -6.61
N VAL A 167 3.73 -27.73 -7.11
CA VAL A 167 2.67 -28.74 -7.29
C VAL A 167 3.15 -29.81 -8.27
N GLN A 168 3.05 -31.08 -7.86
CA GLN A 168 3.44 -32.22 -8.69
C GLN A 168 2.18 -32.94 -9.23
N PRO A 169 2.17 -33.36 -10.51
CA PRO A 169 1.08 -34.15 -11.05
C PRO A 169 0.92 -35.46 -10.26
N SER A 170 -0.31 -35.75 -9.81
CA SER A 170 -0.65 -37.01 -9.15
C SER A 170 -1.33 -37.96 -10.12
N GLN A 171 -0.90 -39.23 -10.15
CA GLN A 171 -1.58 -40.26 -10.94
C GLN A 171 -2.85 -40.74 -10.21
N PRO A 172 -3.98 -40.93 -10.91
CA PRO A 172 -5.17 -41.51 -10.32
C PRO A 172 -4.89 -42.90 -9.73
N PRO A 173 -5.39 -43.21 -8.52
CA PRO A 173 -5.19 -44.53 -7.92
C PRO A 173 -5.98 -45.61 -8.66
N GLU A 174 -5.51 -46.85 -8.56
CA GLU A 174 -6.30 -48.01 -8.98
C GLU A 174 -7.43 -48.29 -7.99
N VAL A 175 -8.61 -48.64 -8.51
CA VAL A 175 -9.83 -48.90 -7.73
C VAL A 175 -10.53 -50.16 -8.23
N GLN A 176 -11.24 -50.86 -7.35
CA GLN A 176 -11.87 -52.14 -7.67
C GLN A 176 -13.04 -51.97 -8.65
N GLU A 177 -13.87 -50.94 -8.46
CA GLU A 177 -15.00 -50.66 -9.35
C GLU A 177 -14.67 -49.57 -10.38
N ALA A 178 -13.66 -49.82 -11.22
CA ALA A 178 -13.20 -48.87 -12.24
C ALA A 178 -14.31 -48.34 -13.17
N GLN A 179 -15.38 -49.11 -13.40
CA GLN A 179 -16.56 -48.70 -14.17
C GLN A 179 -17.36 -47.51 -13.57
N TRP A 180 -17.18 -47.22 -12.28
CA TRP A 180 -17.80 -46.06 -11.63
C TRP A 180 -17.05 -44.75 -11.91
N VAL A 181 -15.75 -44.84 -12.18
CA VAL A 181 -14.85 -43.70 -12.44
C VAL A 181 -15.14 -43.13 -13.83
N LYS A 182 -15.58 -41.87 -13.90
CA LYS A 182 -15.86 -41.16 -15.16
C LYS A 182 -14.82 -40.08 -15.46
N GLN A 183 -14.22 -39.52 -14.42
CA GLN A 183 -13.16 -38.53 -14.49
C GLN A 183 -12.02 -38.91 -13.53
N PRO A 184 -10.80 -38.39 -13.75
CA PRO A 184 -9.66 -38.69 -12.89
C PRO A 184 -9.92 -38.46 -11.39
N ILE A 185 -10.68 -37.43 -11.02
CA ILE A 185 -11.02 -37.13 -9.62
C ILE A 185 -11.89 -38.22 -8.97
N ASP A 186 -12.72 -38.91 -9.75
CA ASP A 186 -13.60 -39.97 -9.25
C ASP A 186 -12.77 -41.14 -8.72
N ALA A 187 -11.60 -41.42 -9.31
CA ALA A 187 -10.72 -42.49 -8.85
C ALA A 187 -10.19 -42.20 -7.44
N PHE A 188 -9.77 -40.96 -7.16
CA PHE A 188 -9.32 -40.55 -5.82
C PHE A 188 -10.44 -40.68 -4.77
N LEU A 189 -11.64 -40.23 -5.10
CA LEU A 189 -12.80 -40.35 -4.22
C LEU A 189 -13.17 -41.82 -3.99
N LYS A 190 -13.21 -42.63 -5.05
CA LYS A 190 -13.56 -44.04 -4.97
C LYS A 190 -12.53 -44.83 -4.18
N HIS A 191 -11.25 -44.58 -4.39
CA HIS A 191 -10.17 -45.19 -3.63
C HIS A 191 -10.35 -44.96 -2.13
N ARG A 192 -10.59 -43.71 -1.72
CA ARG A 192 -10.83 -43.39 -0.31
C ARG A 192 -12.10 -44.04 0.25
N LEU A 193 -13.17 -44.12 -0.53
CA LEU A 193 -14.40 -44.82 -0.13
C LEU A 193 -14.15 -46.33 0.07
N GLU A 194 -13.40 -46.97 -0.83
CA GLU A 194 -13.05 -48.39 -0.75
C GLU A 194 -12.19 -48.68 0.49
N GLU A 195 -11.20 -47.85 0.80
CA GLU A 195 -10.38 -47.96 2.02
C GLU A 195 -11.23 -47.90 3.30
N GLU A 196 -12.21 -46.99 3.33
CA GLU A 196 -13.10 -46.80 4.48
C GLU A 196 -14.28 -47.79 4.50
N GLY A 197 -14.35 -48.73 3.55
CA GLY A 197 -15.45 -49.71 3.44
C GLY A 197 -16.81 -49.09 3.08
N LEU A 198 -16.80 -47.88 2.52
CA LEU A 198 -17.99 -47.13 2.12
C LEU A 198 -18.34 -47.35 0.65
N ARG A 199 -19.62 -47.17 0.32
CA ARG A 199 -20.11 -47.21 -1.06
C ARG A 199 -20.59 -45.83 -1.50
N PRO A 200 -20.45 -45.46 -2.78
CA PRO A 200 -21.03 -44.24 -3.31
C PRO A 200 -22.54 -44.16 -3.07
N ALA A 201 -23.04 -42.95 -2.77
CA ALA A 201 -24.47 -42.71 -2.66
C ALA A 201 -25.18 -42.93 -4.02
N SER A 202 -26.46 -43.29 -3.97
CA SER A 202 -27.28 -43.43 -5.18
C SER A 202 -27.47 -42.08 -5.89
N ALA A 203 -27.63 -42.13 -7.21
CA ALA A 203 -27.92 -40.95 -8.00
C ALA A 203 -29.27 -40.32 -7.60
N VAL A 204 -29.31 -38.99 -7.53
CA VAL A 204 -30.55 -38.25 -7.29
C VAL A 204 -31.47 -38.25 -8.53
N SER A 205 -32.76 -37.98 -8.34
CA SER A 205 -33.69 -37.81 -9.46
C SER A 205 -33.32 -36.62 -10.34
N SER A 206 -33.75 -36.63 -11.61
CA SER A 206 -33.49 -35.52 -12.56
C SER A 206 -33.99 -34.17 -12.03
N ALA A 207 -35.17 -34.13 -11.40
CA ALA A 207 -35.71 -32.92 -10.80
C ALA A 207 -34.84 -32.42 -9.62
N ALA A 208 -34.36 -33.32 -8.77
CA ALA A 208 -33.48 -32.96 -7.66
C ALA A 208 -32.09 -32.49 -8.17
N TRP A 209 -31.56 -33.12 -9.21
CA TRP A 209 -30.33 -32.68 -9.88
C TRP A 209 -30.48 -31.26 -10.43
N LEU A 210 -31.56 -31.01 -11.19
CA LEU A 210 -31.82 -29.70 -11.80
C LEU A 210 -31.92 -28.60 -10.75
N ARG A 211 -32.67 -28.86 -9.66
CA ARG A 211 -32.80 -27.90 -8.56
C ARG A 211 -31.45 -27.60 -7.92
N ARG A 212 -30.62 -28.62 -7.66
CA ARG A 212 -29.31 -28.43 -7.03
C ARG A 212 -28.36 -27.63 -7.91
N VAL A 213 -28.24 -27.96 -9.20
CA VAL A 213 -27.32 -27.26 -10.10
C VAL A 213 -27.72 -25.80 -10.30
N HIS A 214 -29.02 -25.51 -10.40
CA HIS A 214 -29.54 -24.14 -10.42
C HIS A 214 -29.14 -23.35 -9.17
N VAL A 215 -29.44 -23.87 -7.97
CA VAL A 215 -29.11 -23.17 -6.72
C VAL A 215 -27.60 -23.00 -6.53
N VAL A 216 -26.79 -23.99 -6.91
CA VAL A 216 -25.33 -23.92 -6.80
C VAL A 216 -24.72 -22.91 -7.76
N LEU A 217 -25.22 -22.84 -9.00
CA LEU A 217 -24.62 -21.96 -10.00
C LEU A 217 -25.16 -20.53 -9.93
N THR A 218 -26.44 -20.34 -9.62
CA THR A 218 -27.08 -19.01 -9.69
C THR A 218 -27.71 -18.54 -8.39
N GLY A 219 -27.70 -19.35 -7.33
CA GLY A 219 -28.41 -19.06 -6.08
C GLY A 219 -29.94 -19.14 -6.17
N LEU A 220 -30.49 -19.39 -7.36
CA LEU A 220 -31.92 -19.37 -7.64
C LEU A 220 -32.44 -20.77 -8.02
N PRO A 221 -33.66 -21.17 -7.63
CA PRO A 221 -34.26 -22.42 -8.09
C PRO A 221 -34.66 -22.35 -9.58
N PRO A 222 -34.83 -23.50 -10.27
CA PRO A 222 -35.36 -23.52 -11.63
C PRO A 222 -36.82 -23.04 -11.66
N THR A 223 -37.22 -22.42 -12.77
CA THR A 223 -38.63 -22.15 -13.05
C THR A 223 -39.36 -23.44 -13.41
N GLN A 224 -40.70 -23.47 -13.27
CA GLN A 224 -41.49 -24.63 -13.65
C GLN A 224 -41.30 -24.97 -15.14
N ALA A 225 -41.25 -23.97 -16.02
CA ALA A 225 -41.02 -24.17 -17.44
C ALA A 225 -39.63 -24.79 -17.74
N ALA A 226 -38.58 -24.37 -17.03
CA ALA A 226 -37.26 -24.95 -17.16
C ALA A 226 -37.23 -26.42 -16.68
N LEU A 227 -37.94 -26.74 -15.60
CA LEU A 227 -38.09 -28.12 -15.11
C LEU A 227 -38.82 -29.00 -16.13
N ASP A 228 -39.95 -28.55 -16.64
CA ASP A 228 -40.74 -29.32 -17.61
C ASP A 228 -39.94 -29.56 -18.90
N ALA A 229 -39.24 -28.54 -19.40
CA ALA A 229 -38.37 -28.65 -20.56
C ALA A 229 -37.23 -29.66 -20.33
N PHE A 230 -36.55 -29.61 -19.17
CA PHE A 230 -35.47 -30.53 -18.84
C PHE A 230 -35.95 -31.98 -18.69
N LEU A 231 -37.12 -32.20 -18.09
CA LEU A 231 -37.69 -33.54 -17.94
C LEU A 231 -38.15 -34.14 -19.29
N GLN A 232 -38.45 -33.29 -20.28
CA GLN A 232 -38.82 -33.72 -21.63
C GLN A 232 -37.62 -33.93 -22.56
N ASP A 233 -36.48 -33.26 -22.32
CA ASP A 233 -35.26 -33.44 -23.12
C ASP A 233 -34.61 -34.81 -22.84
N LYS A 234 -34.76 -35.74 -23.79
CA LYS A 234 -34.14 -37.08 -23.76
C LYS A 234 -32.78 -37.11 -24.48
N GLY A 235 -32.27 -35.97 -24.91
CA GLY A 235 -30.97 -35.85 -25.56
C GLY A 235 -29.82 -36.21 -24.62
N MET A 236 -28.74 -36.77 -25.17
CA MET A 236 -27.56 -37.15 -24.40
C MET A 236 -26.87 -35.95 -23.72
N ASP A 237 -27.09 -34.74 -24.24
CA ASP A 237 -26.48 -33.50 -23.76
C ASP A 237 -27.40 -32.62 -22.89
N ALA A 238 -28.58 -33.12 -22.47
CA ALA A 238 -29.56 -32.31 -21.74
C ALA A 238 -28.97 -31.61 -20.49
N LYS A 239 -28.11 -32.29 -19.73
CA LYS A 239 -27.43 -31.71 -18.56
C LYS A 239 -26.40 -30.65 -18.94
N LYS A 240 -25.66 -30.87 -20.03
CA LYS A 240 -24.64 -29.94 -20.52
C LYS A 240 -25.29 -28.62 -20.93
N LYS A 241 -26.38 -28.67 -21.71
CA LYS A 241 -27.14 -27.47 -22.10
C LYS A 241 -27.62 -26.66 -20.91
N VAL A 242 -28.11 -27.33 -19.86
CA VAL A 242 -28.52 -26.67 -18.60
C VAL A 242 -27.32 -25.95 -17.96
N ILE A 243 -26.18 -26.63 -17.83
CA ILE A 243 -24.98 -26.05 -17.22
C ILE A 243 -24.50 -24.84 -18.02
N GLU A 244 -24.39 -24.95 -19.35
CA GLU A 244 -23.98 -23.85 -20.23
C GLU A 244 -24.93 -22.66 -20.14
N ALA A 245 -26.25 -22.89 -20.10
CA ALA A 245 -27.23 -21.83 -19.93
C ALA A 245 -27.15 -21.14 -18.56
N LEU A 246 -26.81 -21.90 -17.49
CA LEU A 246 -26.63 -21.33 -16.16
C LEU A 246 -25.35 -20.52 -16.05
N LEU A 247 -24.22 -21.04 -16.55
CA LEU A 247 -22.94 -20.34 -16.57
C LEU A 247 -23.01 -19.05 -17.41
N GLY A 248 -23.75 -19.07 -18.52
CA GLY A 248 -23.97 -17.88 -19.36
C GLY A 248 -24.97 -16.86 -18.79
N SER A 249 -25.63 -17.16 -17.67
CA SER A 249 -26.62 -16.26 -17.05
C SER A 249 -25.95 -15.17 -16.21
N ILE A 250 -26.51 -13.96 -16.21
CA ILE A 250 -26.05 -12.88 -15.31
C ILE A 250 -26.13 -13.28 -13.83
N HIS A 251 -27.09 -14.15 -13.47
CA HIS A 251 -27.25 -14.64 -12.11
C HIS A 251 -26.10 -15.54 -11.65
N TYR A 252 -25.35 -16.16 -12.57
CA TYR A 252 -24.11 -16.86 -12.23
C TYR A 252 -23.06 -15.86 -11.75
N GLY A 253 -22.85 -14.78 -12.50
CA GLY A 253 -21.97 -13.68 -12.12
C GLY A 253 -22.35 -13.06 -10.78
N GLU A 254 -23.63 -12.73 -10.58
CA GLU A 254 -24.13 -12.18 -9.30
C GLU A 254 -23.89 -13.12 -8.11
N HIS A 255 -24.18 -14.41 -8.29
CA HIS A 255 -24.05 -15.39 -7.21
C HIS A 255 -22.59 -15.63 -6.81
N TRP A 256 -21.72 -15.81 -7.81
CA TRP A 256 -20.30 -16.09 -7.59
C TRP A 256 -19.51 -14.85 -7.17
N ALA A 257 -19.86 -13.66 -7.66
CA ALA A 257 -19.26 -12.40 -7.23
C ALA A 257 -19.41 -12.18 -5.73
N ARG A 258 -20.54 -12.55 -5.13
CA ARG A 258 -20.73 -12.42 -3.67
C ARG A 258 -19.62 -13.10 -2.87
N HIS A 259 -19.15 -14.28 -3.31
CA HIS A 259 -18.06 -14.99 -2.64
C HIS A 259 -16.75 -14.21 -2.70
N TRP A 260 -16.46 -13.56 -3.83
CA TRP A 260 -15.29 -12.69 -3.96
C TRP A 260 -15.42 -11.40 -3.15
N LEU A 261 -16.59 -10.77 -3.20
CA LEU A 261 -16.91 -9.55 -2.48
C LEU A 261 -16.77 -9.73 -0.96
N ASP A 262 -17.12 -10.91 -0.43
CA ASP A 262 -16.90 -11.26 0.98
C ASP A 262 -15.39 -11.28 1.34
N LEU A 263 -14.53 -11.81 0.45
CA LEU A 263 -13.07 -11.89 0.68
C LEU A 263 -12.40 -10.52 0.75
N VAL A 264 -12.84 -9.58 -0.08
CA VAL A 264 -12.31 -8.22 -0.11
C VAL A 264 -13.05 -7.25 0.82
N ARG A 265 -13.95 -7.76 1.65
CA ARG A 265 -14.73 -6.99 2.63
C ARG A 265 -15.55 -5.88 1.98
N TYR A 266 -16.17 -6.19 0.85
CA TYR A 266 -16.98 -5.21 0.13
C TYR A 266 -18.12 -4.68 1.00
N ALA A 267 -18.17 -3.36 1.09
CA ALA A 267 -19.28 -2.60 1.63
C ALA A 267 -19.45 -1.32 0.81
N GLU A 268 -20.66 -0.77 0.75
CA GLU A 268 -20.91 0.54 0.16
C GLU A 268 -20.67 1.68 1.16
N THR A 269 -20.27 1.34 2.39
CA THR A 269 -20.02 2.28 3.48
C THR A 269 -18.77 1.91 4.29
N MET A 270 -18.24 2.88 5.03
CA MET A 270 -16.97 2.79 5.78
C MET A 270 -17.09 2.14 7.18
N GLY A 271 -18.30 1.79 7.64
CA GLY A 271 -18.61 1.14 8.92
C GLY A 271 -17.62 1.34 10.09
N HIS A 272 -17.85 2.33 10.96
CA HIS A 272 -17.19 2.45 12.28
C HIS A 272 -18.18 3.07 13.30
N GLU A 273 -17.85 4.24 13.85
CA GLU A 273 -18.72 5.03 14.75
C GLU A 273 -19.82 5.75 13.96
N PHE A 274 -19.53 6.02 12.68
CA PHE A 274 -20.43 6.61 11.72
C PHE A 274 -20.41 5.76 10.45
N ASP A 275 -21.55 5.72 9.77
CA ASP A 275 -21.73 4.93 8.56
C ASP A 275 -21.78 5.86 7.33
N TYR A 276 -20.61 6.11 6.74
CA TYR A 276 -20.48 7.00 5.58
C TYR A 276 -20.41 6.21 4.28
N PRO A 277 -21.13 6.66 3.23
CA PRO A 277 -21.01 6.07 1.90
C PRO A 277 -19.57 6.14 1.37
N ILE A 278 -19.13 5.08 0.71
CA ILE A 278 -17.91 5.06 -0.10
C ILE A 278 -18.29 5.48 -1.53
N PRO A 279 -17.85 6.64 -2.03
CA PRO A 279 -18.21 7.10 -3.36
C PRO A 279 -17.83 6.08 -4.44
N ASN A 280 -18.80 5.76 -5.30
CA ASN A 280 -18.67 4.85 -6.44
C ASN A 280 -18.22 3.40 -6.11
N ALA A 281 -18.32 2.95 -4.85
CA ALA A 281 -17.97 1.57 -4.48
C ALA A 281 -18.74 0.51 -5.30
N TRP A 282 -20.00 0.79 -5.62
CA TRP A 282 -20.85 -0.07 -6.46
C TRP A 282 -20.22 -0.41 -7.83
N ARG A 283 -19.35 0.44 -8.37
CA ARG A 283 -18.66 0.17 -9.64
C ARG A 283 -17.67 -0.99 -9.50
N TYR A 284 -17.01 -1.13 -8.35
CA TYR A 284 -16.17 -2.28 -8.05
C TYR A 284 -17.00 -3.57 -7.98
N ARG A 285 -18.16 -3.54 -7.30
CA ARG A 285 -19.08 -4.69 -7.27
C ARG A 285 -19.47 -5.13 -8.68
N ASP A 286 -19.91 -4.18 -9.50
CA ASP A 286 -20.38 -4.48 -10.83
C ASP A 286 -19.24 -4.96 -11.76
N TYR A 287 -18.02 -4.43 -11.57
CA TYR A 287 -16.80 -4.95 -12.20
C TYR A 287 -16.54 -6.42 -11.85
N VAL A 288 -16.66 -6.82 -10.57
CA VAL A 288 -16.49 -8.23 -10.15
C VAL A 288 -17.56 -9.13 -10.78
N ILE A 289 -18.82 -8.68 -10.77
CA ILE A 289 -19.95 -9.41 -11.40
C ILE A 289 -19.68 -9.63 -12.88
N ARG A 290 -19.30 -8.58 -13.62
CA ARG A 290 -18.97 -8.68 -15.05
C ARG A 290 -17.77 -9.58 -15.30
N SER A 291 -16.71 -9.47 -14.49
CA SER A 291 -15.49 -10.26 -14.67
C SER A 291 -15.75 -11.76 -14.52
N ILE A 292 -16.56 -12.16 -13.53
CA ILE A 292 -16.95 -13.56 -13.35
C ILE A 292 -17.91 -14.03 -14.45
N HIS A 293 -18.89 -13.19 -14.83
CA HIS A 293 -19.85 -13.53 -15.89
C HIS A 293 -19.16 -13.70 -17.25
N GLN A 294 -18.12 -12.93 -17.52
CA GLN A 294 -17.32 -12.98 -18.74
C GLN A 294 -16.24 -14.08 -18.72
N ASP A 295 -16.13 -14.85 -17.63
CA ASP A 295 -15.07 -15.86 -17.43
C ASP A 295 -13.67 -15.27 -17.63
N LEU A 296 -13.42 -14.10 -16.99
CA LEU A 296 -12.13 -13.43 -17.10
C LEU A 296 -11.01 -14.36 -16.57
N PRO A 297 -9.91 -14.55 -17.32
CA PRO A 297 -8.79 -15.34 -16.86
C PRO A 297 -8.30 -14.90 -15.48
N TYR A 298 -8.07 -15.86 -14.60
CA TYR A 298 -7.76 -15.59 -13.19
C TYR A 298 -6.48 -14.77 -13.01
N ASP A 299 -5.48 -14.99 -13.86
CA ASP A 299 -4.25 -14.20 -13.91
C ASP A 299 -4.54 -12.73 -14.22
N GLN A 300 -5.35 -12.45 -15.26
CA GLN A 300 -5.77 -11.08 -15.57
C GLN A 300 -6.60 -10.48 -14.42
N PHE A 301 -7.50 -11.25 -13.83
CA PHE A 301 -8.31 -10.79 -12.69
C PHE A 301 -7.43 -10.39 -11.50
N ILE A 302 -6.39 -11.16 -11.17
CA ILE A 302 -5.42 -10.80 -10.12
C ILE A 302 -4.64 -9.54 -10.50
N MET A 303 -4.11 -9.46 -11.73
CA MET A 303 -3.37 -8.29 -12.22
C MET A 303 -4.18 -7.01 -12.09
N GLU A 304 -5.45 -7.04 -12.47
CA GLU A 304 -6.37 -5.90 -12.36
C GLU A 304 -6.61 -5.49 -10.90
N HIS A 305 -6.73 -6.44 -9.98
CA HIS A 305 -6.89 -6.10 -8.56
C HIS A 305 -5.64 -5.44 -7.99
N LEU A 306 -4.47 -6.03 -8.20
CA LEU A 306 -3.25 -5.57 -7.55
C LEU A 306 -2.68 -4.29 -8.20
N ALA A 307 -2.81 -4.15 -9.52
CA ALA A 307 -2.16 -3.07 -10.28
C ALA A 307 -2.93 -2.64 -11.54
N GLY A 308 -4.26 -2.73 -11.52
CA GLY A 308 -5.13 -2.34 -12.63
C GLY A 308 -4.94 -0.91 -13.15
N ASP A 309 -4.48 0.01 -12.30
CA ASP A 309 -4.15 1.40 -12.62
C ASP A 309 -2.85 1.55 -13.42
N GLN A 310 -2.00 0.53 -13.43
CA GLN A 310 -0.67 0.53 -14.05
C GLN A 310 -0.59 -0.35 -15.29
N LEU A 311 -1.71 -0.98 -15.70
CA LEU A 311 -1.68 -1.86 -16.88
C LEU A 311 -1.43 -1.03 -18.15
N PRO A 312 -0.43 -1.37 -18.97
CA PRO A 312 -0.16 -0.66 -20.23
C PRO A 312 -1.29 -0.87 -21.26
N HIS A 313 -2.02 -1.98 -21.13
CA HIS A 313 -3.16 -2.31 -21.98
C HIS A 313 -4.35 -2.67 -21.09
N PRO A 314 -5.09 -1.66 -20.58
CA PRO A 314 -6.25 -1.92 -19.73
C PRO A 314 -7.37 -2.58 -20.54
N ARG A 315 -8.17 -3.39 -19.85
CA ARG A 315 -9.37 -4.01 -20.40
C ARG A 315 -10.48 -2.97 -20.44
N ILE A 316 -11.05 -2.80 -21.63
CA ILE A 316 -12.19 -1.92 -21.87
C ILE A 316 -13.47 -2.77 -21.94
N ASP A 317 -14.49 -2.38 -21.20
CA ASP A 317 -15.80 -3.01 -21.32
C ASP A 317 -16.47 -2.60 -22.64
N PRO A 318 -16.82 -3.55 -23.52
CA PRO A 318 -17.33 -3.23 -24.84
C PRO A 318 -18.74 -2.61 -24.83
N SER A 319 -19.48 -2.74 -23.71
CA SER A 319 -20.85 -2.22 -23.60
C SER A 319 -20.91 -0.77 -23.12
N THR A 320 -19.97 -0.38 -22.27
CA THR A 320 -19.91 0.93 -21.62
C THR A 320 -18.74 1.79 -22.12
N GLY A 321 -17.74 1.18 -22.75
CA GLY A 321 -16.50 1.83 -23.16
C GLY A 321 -15.58 2.19 -22.00
N LEU A 322 -15.84 1.72 -20.77
CA LEU A 322 -15.06 2.07 -19.59
C LEU A 322 -13.82 1.16 -19.42
N ASN A 323 -12.73 1.73 -18.91
CA ASN A 323 -11.59 1.01 -18.38
C ASN A 323 -12.02 0.24 -17.11
N GLU A 324 -12.12 -1.07 -17.23
CA GLU A 324 -12.48 -1.99 -16.14
C GLU A 324 -11.28 -2.31 -15.26
N SER A 325 -10.09 -2.42 -15.84
CA SER A 325 -8.90 -2.85 -15.11
C SER A 325 -8.62 -1.96 -13.90
N ILE A 326 -8.75 -0.64 -14.05
CA ILE A 326 -8.48 0.30 -12.97
C ILE A 326 -9.44 0.14 -11.78
N LEU A 327 -10.69 -0.29 -12.03
CA LEU A 327 -11.68 -0.54 -10.97
C LEU A 327 -11.22 -1.65 -10.05
N GLY A 328 -10.46 -2.64 -10.54
CA GLY A 328 -9.93 -3.74 -9.73
C GLY A 328 -9.18 -3.25 -8.48
N THR A 329 -8.46 -2.14 -8.57
CA THR A 329 -7.70 -1.57 -7.45
C THR A 329 -8.56 -0.91 -6.36
N GLY A 330 -9.87 -0.77 -6.57
CA GLY A 330 -10.77 -0.15 -5.59
C GLY A 330 -10.84 -0.91 -4.26
N PHE A 331 -10.56 -2.22 -4.27
CA PHE A 331 -10.69 -3.08 -3.09
C PHE A 331 -9.79 -2.69 -1.92
N TYR A 332 -8.65 -2.04 -2.19
CA TYR A 332 -7.71 -1.56 -1.16
C TYR A 332 -8.33 -0.57 -0.18
N TRP A 333 -9.43 0.07 -0.57
CA TRP A 333 -10.12 1.08 0.24
C TRP A 333 -11.46 0.57 0.79
N LEU A 334 -11.77 -0.71 0.58
CA LEU A 334 -12.92 -1.39 1.18
C LEU A 334 -12.54 -1.91 2.56
N GLY A 335 -13.14 -1.30 3.58
CA GLY A 335 -12.87 -1.63 4.96
C GLY A 335 -13.31 -0.51 5.90
N GLN A 336 -13.07 -0.76 7.18
CA GLN A 336 -13.37 0.18 8.25
C GLN A 336 -12.47 1.42 8.17
N GLN A 337 -13.04 2.63 8.26
CA GLN A 337 -12.27 3.86 8.42
C GLN A 337 -12.85 4.77 9.50
N VAL A 338 -11.96 5.48 10.19
CA VAL A 338 -12.32 6.48 11.20
C VAL A 338 -12.41 7.86 10.54
N HIS A 339 -13.53 8.54 10.73
CA HIS A 339 -13.76 9.88 10.17
C HIS A 339 -13.04 11.02 10.90
N SER A 340 -12.76 10.85 12.19
CA SER A 340 -12.10 11.84 13.05
C SER A 340 -11.10 11.18 14.02
N PRO A 341 -10.05 10.49 13.53
CA PRO A 341 -9.12 9.76 14.40
C PRO A 341 -8.26 10.71 15.24
N VAL A 342 -8.28 10.56 16.57
CA VAL A 342 -7.42 11.34 17.47
C VAL A 342 -5.93 11.24 17.12
N ASP A 343 -5.53 10.11 16.53
CA ASP A 343 -4.20 9.86 15.97
C ASP A 343 -4.33 9.42 14.50
N ILE A 344 -4.06 10.36 13.58
CA ILE A 344 -4.14 10.13 12.13
C ILE A 344 -3.10 9.10 11.66
N GLN A 345 -1.95 9.03 12.34
CA GLN A 345 -0.86 8.14 11.98
C GLN A 345 -1.22 6.71 12.35
N MET A 346 -1.75 6.50 13.57
CA MET A 346 -2.26 5.19 13.97
C MET A 346 -3.37 4.71 13.04
N ASN A 347 -4.33 5.57 12.68
CA ASN A 347 -5.38 5.22 11.72
C ASN A 347 -4.79 4.81 10.35
N GLN A 348 -3.76 5.51 9.85
CA GLN A 348 -3.08 5.12 8.63
C GLN A 348 -2.43 3.72 8.76
N LEU A 349 -1.78 3.44 9.89
CA LEU A 349 -1.16 2.13 10.15
C LEU A 349 -2.19 1.00 10.16
N ASP A 350 -3.36 1.22 10.76
CA ASP A 350 -4.43 0.23 10.80
C ASP A 350 -5.02 -0.04 9.40
N VAL A 351 -5.18 1.01 8.57
CA VAL A 351 -5.59 0.84 7.16
C VAL A 351 -4.56 0.03 6.37
N LEU A 352 -3.27 0.32 6.54
CA LEU A 352 -2.20 -0.40 5.84
C LEU A 352 -2.09 -1.86 6.28
N ASP A 353 -2.19 -2.15 7.58
CA ASP A 353 -2.22 -3.52 8.11
C ASP A 353 -3.41 -4.31 7.53
N ASN A 354 -4.57 -3.66 7.47
CA ASN A 354 -5.78 -4.22 6.89
C ASN A 354 -5.66 -4.49 5.38
N GLN A 355 -4.95 -3.63 4.64
CA GLN A 355 -4.63 -3.85 3.23
C GLN A 355 -3.71 -5.06 3.04
N ILE A 356 -2.64 -5.16 3.81
CA ILE A 356 -1.72 -6.32 3.77
C ILE A 356 -2.48 -7.61 4.09
N ASP A 357 -3.32 -7.60 5.12
CA ASP A 357 -4.08 -8.77 5.57
C ASP A 357 -5.01 -9.32 4.48
N VAL A 358 -5.76 -8.45 3.80
CA VAL A 358 -6.65 -8.91 2.72
C VAL A 358 -5.90 -9.27 1.45
N VAL A 359 -4.84 -8.55 1.09
CA VAL A 359 -4.02 -8.93 -0.06
C VAL A 359 -3.44 -10.34 0.16
N SER A 360 -2.82 -10.59 1.32
CA SER A 360 -2.16 -11.86 1.57
C SER A 360 -3.16 -13.01 1.70
N LYS A 361 -4.29 -12.81 2.37
CA LYS A 361 -5.29 -13.87 2.56
C LYS A 361 -6.08 -14.17 1.29
N THR A 362 -6.53 -13.14 0.56
CA THR A 362 -7.39 -13.31 -0.61
C THR A 362 -6.63 -13.87 -1.81
N PHE A 363 -5.42 -13.38 -2.06
CA PHE A 363 -4.68 -13.74 -3.27
C PHE A 363 -3.65 -14.85 -3.06
N GLN A 364 -3.09 -14.97 -1.85
CA GLN A 364 -2.02 -15.94 -1.57
C GLN A 364 -2.48 -17.05 -0.62
N GLY A 365 -3.61 -16.89 0.07
CA GLY A 365 -4.03 -17.81 1.13
C GLY A 365 -3.10 -17.80 2.35
N LEU A 366 -2.32 -16.71 2.54
CA LEU A 366 -1.29 -16.59 3.57
C LEU A 366 -1.68 -15.59 4.66
N THR A 367 -1.34 -15.90 5.91
CA THR A 367 -1.53 -15.04 7.08
C THR A 367 -0.31 -14.16 7.35
N VAL A 368 0.12 -13.37 6.37
CA VAL A 368 1.32 -12.52 6.48
C VAL A 368 1.24 -11.55 7.65
N SER A 369 0.05 -11.01 7.98
CA SER A 369 -0.13 -10.10 9.12
C SER A 369 0.19 -10.72 10.48
N CYS A 370 0.22 -12.05 10.61
CA CYS A 370 0.73 -12.69 11.83
C CYS A 370 2.22 -12.44 12.05
N ALA A 371 2.98 -12.06 11.01
CA ALA A 371 4.38 -11.72 11.10
C ALA A 371 4.65 -10.27 11.57
N ARG A 372 3.61 -9.48 11.83
CA ARG A 372 3.72 -8.07 12.26
C ARG A 372 4.59 -7.89 13.51
N CYS A 373 4.39 -8.74 14.52
CA CYS A 373 5.07 -8.59 15.82
C CYS A 373 6.31 -9.47 15.96
N HIS A 374 6.35 -10.61 15.27
CA HIS A 374 7.44 -11.58 15.33
C HIS A 374 7.46 -12.38 14.02
N ASP A 375 8.55 -13.12 13.73
CA ASP A 375 8.57 -13.96 12.54
C ASP A 375 7.44 -15.01 12.58
N HIS A 376 6.84 -15.33 11.45
CA HIS A 376 5.65 -16.17 11.41
C HIS A 376 5.90 -17.54 12.06
N LYS A 377 4.93 -17.99 12.86
CA LYS A 377 5.09 -19.19 13.71
C LYS A 377 5.39 -20.45 12.89
N PHE A 378 4.73 -20.60 11.74
CA PHE A 378 4.81 -21.81 10.92
C PHE A 378 5.38 -21.54 9.52
N ASP A 379 4.77 -20.58 8.81
CA ASP A 379 5.16 -20.20 7.46
C ASP A 379 6.52 -19.52 7.31
N ALA A 380 7.09 -19.64 6.10
CA ALA A 380 8.34 -19.03 5.68
C ALA A 380 8.15 -17.51 5.43
N ILE A 381 7.74 -16.78 6.47
CA ILE A 381 7.45 -15.35 6.42
C ILE A 381 8.11 -14.70 7.64
N SER A 382 9.07 -13.82 7.41
CA SER A 382 9.74 -13.05 8.45
C SER A 382 8.97 -11.78 8.80
N ALA A 383 9.27 -11.18 9.95
CA ALA A 383 8.76 -9.85 10.28
C ALA A 383 9.23 -8.78 9.27
N ARG A 384 10.40 -8.99 8.65
CA ARG A 384 10.89 -8.13 7.57
C ARG A 384 9.98 -8.18 6.35
N ASP A 385 9.51 -9.36 5.96
CA ASP A 385 8.61 -9.49 4.82
C ASP A 385 7.33 -8.68 5.01
N TYR A 386 6.73 -8.74 6.21
CA TYR A 386 5.55 -7.94 6.55
C TYR A 386 5.81 -6.43 6.38
N TYR A 387 6.90 -5.91 6.96
CA TYR A 387 7.22 -4.49 6.87
C TYR A 387 7.74 -4.06 5.48
N GLY A 388 8.25 -5.00 4.69
CA GLY A 388 8.55 -4.80 3.27
C GLY A 388 7.30 -4.51 2.46
N LEU A 389 6.26 -5.33 2.62
CA LEU A 389 4.94 -5.12 1.99
C LEU A 389 4.27 -3.84 2.49
N PHE A 390 4.44 -3.51 3.77
CA PHE A 390 3.94 -2.26 4.33
C PHE A 390 4.44 -1.04 3.54
N GLY A 391 5.73 -0.98 3.19
CA GLY A 391 6.25 0.13 2.40
C GLY A 391 5.67 0.18 0.98
N ILE A 392 5.38 -0.96 0.36
CA ILE A 392 4.70 -1.04 -0.95
C ILE A 392 3.29 -0.43 -0.85
N MET A 393 2.49 -0.86 0.13
CA MET A 393 1.12 -0.35 0.32
C MET A 393 1.12 1.14 0.69
N LYS A 394 2.04 1.57 1.57
CA LYS A 394 2.20 2.98 1.95
C LYS A 394 2.55 3.86 0.74
N SER A 395 3.17 3.31 -0.28
CA SER A 395 3.58 4.06 -1.48
C SER A 395 2.44 4.29 -2.49
N SER A 396 1.19 4.01 -2.11
CA SER A 396 -0.01 4.19 -2.93
C SER A 396 -1.05 5.06 -2.23
N ARG A 397 -2.07 5.53 -2.96
CA ARG A 397 -3.07 6.48 -2.43
C ARG A 397 -4.46 6.27 -2.97
N TYR A 398 -5.43 6.85 -2.28
CA TYR A 398 -6.83 6.87 -2.68
C TYR A 398 -7.06 7.91 -3.78
N GLN A 399 -7.83 7.55 -4.82
CA GLN A 399 -8.39 8.52 -5.75
C GLN A 399 -9.76 8.06 -6.30
N GLN A 400 -10.59 9.04 -6.65
CA GLN A 400 -11.70 8.86 -7.57
C GLN A 400 -11.18 9.25 -8.96
N THR A 401 -10.96 8.27 -9.83
CA THR A 401 -10.26 8.47 -11.12
C THR A 401 -11.22 8.34 -12.30
N THR A 402 -10.91 9.02 -13.40
CA THR A 402 -11.67 8.92 -14.66
C THR A 402 -11.57 7.52 -15.26
N LEU A 403 -12.70 6.99 -15.74
CA LEU A 403 -12.82 5.62 -16.26
C LEU A 403 -12.87 5.53 -17.79
N LEU A 404 -13.06 6.62 -18.52
CA LEU A 404 -13.01 6.56 -19.97
C LEU A 404 -11.56 6.44 -20.47
N PRO A 405 -11.30 5.65 -21.53
CA PRO A 405 -9.97 5.47 -22.10
C PRO A 405 -9.35 6.80 -22.54
N GLU A 406 -8.03 6.91 -22.40
CA GLU A 406 -7.28 8.11 -22.77
C GLU A 406 -7.25 8.34 -24.29
N ASP A 407 -7.10 7.28 -25.06
CA ASP A 407 -7.01 7.31 -26.53
C ASP A 407 -8.28 7.80 -27.22
N ARG A 408 -9.40 7.90 -26.49
CA ARG A 408 -10.66 8.45 -27.03
C ARG A 408 -10.54 9.93 -27.45
N LEU A 409 -9.55 10.65 -26.91
CA LEU A 409 -9.37 12.09 -27.12
C LEU A 409 -8.37 12.40 -28.24
N ASP A 410 -7.72 11.41 -28.86
CA ASP A 410 -6.64 11.63 -29.82
C ASP A 410 -7.05 12.56 -30.97
N SER A 411 -8.25 12.37 -31.56
CA SER A 411 -8.76 13.25 -32.62
C SER A 411 -9.14 14.65 -32.13
N ASP A 412 -9.59 14.76 -30.88
CA ASP A 412 -9.97 16.04 -30.28
C ASP A 412 -8.70 16.87 -29.99
N LEU A 413 -7.62 16.21 -29.54
CA LEU A 413 -6.31 16.81 -29.32
C LEU A 413 -5.72 17.39 -30.60
N GLU A 414 -5.71 16.64 -31.70
CA GLU A 414 -5.27 17.15 -33.01
C GLU A 414 -6.05 18.41 -33.42
N THR A 415 -7.35 18.44 -33.13
CA THR A 415 -8.21 19.59 -33.44
C THR A 415 -7.89 20.78 -32.53
N TRP A 416 -7.72 20.56 -31.23
CA TRP A 416 -7.38 21.62 -30.28
C TRP A 416 -5.99 22.21 -30.52
N GLU A 417 -5.00 21.40 -30.91
CA GLU A 417 -3.67 21.87 -31.29
C GLU A 417 -3.72 22.80 -32.52
N GLN A 418 -4.52 22.44 -33.53
CA GLN A 418 -4.73 23.33 -34.68
C GLN A 418 -5.40 24.66 -34.27
N TRP A 419 -6.37 24.61 -33.36
CA TRP A 419 -7.05 25.81 -32.86
C TRP A 419 -6.18 26.66 -31.93
N GLN A 420 -5.24 26.06 -31.20
CA GLN A 420 -4.19 26.79 -30.48
C GLN A 420 -3.41 27.67 -31.45
N GLU A 421 -2.86 27.07 -32.51
CA GLU A 421 -2.06 27.79 -33.51
C GLU A 421 -2.90 28.87 -34.23
N GLU A 422 -4.12 28.54 -34.67
CA GLU A 422 -5.03 29.48 -35.33
C GLU A 422 -5.35 30.67 -34.43
N GLY A 423 -5.73 30.41 -33.17
CA GLY A 423 -6.11 31.46 -32.24
C GLY A 423 -4.94 32.37 -31.86
N GLN A 424 -3.75 31.80 -31.63
CA GLN A 424 -2.53 32.59 -31.40
C GLN A 424 -2.19 33.46 -32.60
N GLN A 425 -2.33 32.96 -33.83
CA GLN A 425 -2.12 33.74 -35.05
C GLN A 425 -3.14 34.88 -35.19
N ILE A 426 -4.43 34.63 -34.90
CA ILE A 426 -5.48 35.65 -34.94
C ILE A 426 -5.18 36.77 -33.93
N LEU A 427 -4.85 36.42 -32.68
CA LEU A 427 -4.54 37.40 -31.64
C LEU A 427 -3.29 38.22 -31.99
N LYS A 428 -2.25 37.55 -32.49
CA LYS A 428 -1.01 38.20 -32.94
C LYS A 428 -1.25 39.16 -34.09
N ALA A 429 -2.03 38.76 -35.09
CA ALA A 429 -2.38 39.61 -36.24
C ALA A 429 -3.21 40.83 -35.84
N ALA A 430 -4.04 40.69 -34.80
CA ALA A 430 -4.82 41.79 -34.23
C ALA A 430 -4.00 42.74 -33.35
N GLY A 431 -2.73 42.43 -33.07
CA GLY A 431 -1.90 43.18 -32.12
C GLY A 431 -2.41 43.06 -30.67
N TYR A 432 -3.15 42.00 -30.35
CA TYR A 432 -3.62 41.74 -28.98
C TYR A 432 -2.42 41.52 -28.06
N ARG A 433 -2.41 42.20 -26.92
CA ARG A 433 -1.35 42.09 -25.92
C ARG A 433 -1.91 41.49 -24.64
N ILE A 434 -1.24 40.48 -24.15
CA ILE A 434 -1.58 39.80 -22.89
C ILE A 434 -0.85 40.52 -21.77
N ALA A 435 -1.57 40.81 -20.69
CA ALA A 435 -0.95 41.28 -19.45
C ALA A 435 -0.23 40.09 -18.79
N LEU A 436 1.10 40.14 -18.72
CA LEU A 436 1.88 39.08 -18.11
C LEU A 436 1.89 39.24 -16.58
N THR A 437 1.84 38.10 -15.88
CA THR A 437 2.10 38.07 -14.44
C THR A 437 3.53 37.63 -14.22
N ASN A 438 4.32 38.44 -13.50
CA ASN A 438 5.69 38.04 -13.19
C ASN A 438 5.67 36.87 -12.20
N ARG A 439 6.64 35.99 -12.36
CA ARG A 439 6.88 34.90 -11.42
C ARG A 439 7.22 35.49 -10.04
N PRO A 440 6.46 35.15 -8.97
CA PRO A 440 6.80 35.60 -7.63
C PRO A 440 8.08 34.92 -7.15
N GLN A 441 8.89 35.66 -6.38
CA GLN A 441 10.11 35.13 -5.75
C GLN A 441 9.85 34.88 -4.27
N GLY A 442 10.09 33.64 -3.82
CA GLY A 442 10.07 33.30 -2.40
C GLY A 442 11.26 33.92 -1.64
N ALA A 443 11.16 33.94 -0.31
CA ALA A 443 12.28 34.28 0.54
C ALA A 443 13.40 33.23 0.45
N ALA A 444 14.62 33.58 0.86
CA ALA A 444 15.78 32.68 0.75
C ALA A 444 15.61 31.37 1.55
N GLU A 445 14.82 31.41 2.63
CA GLU A 445 14.51 30.28 3.49
C GLU A 445 13.29 29.45 3.05
N ASP A 446 12.54 29.92 2.04
CA ASP A 446 11.38 29.24 1.50
C ASP A 446 11.82 28.03 0.67
N ARG A 447 11.08 26.92 0.81
CA ARG A 447 11.27 25.75 -0.05
C ARG A 447 10.27 25.81 -1.19
N LEU A 448 10.76 25.86 -2.42
CA LEU A 448 9.93 25.68 -3.60
C LEU A 448 9.45 24.23 -3.68
N LEU A 449 8.13 24.02 -3.76
CA LEU A 449 7.52 22.71 -3.93
C LEU A 449 7.14 22.42 -5.39
N GLY A 450 6.78 23.46 -6.15
CA GLY A 450 6.45 23.35 -7.57
C GLY A 450 6.35 24.71 -8.24
N ASP A 451 6.76 24.82 -9.51
CA ASP A 451 6.72 26.06 -10.29
C ASP A 451 6.68 25.77 -11.79
N ALA A 452 5.64 26.24 -12.48
CA ALA A 452 5.44 25.96 -13.89
C ALA A 452 6.45 26.68 -14.80
N ALA A 453 6.98 27.84 -14.36
CA ALA A 453 7.95 28.59 -15.15
C ALA A 453 9.37 28.02 -15.08
N LEU A 454 9.66 27.18 -14.07
CA LEU A 454 10.97 26.55 -13.87
C LEU A 454 11.00 25.06 -14.20
N ASN A 455 9.93 24.50 -14.76
CA ASN A 455 9.72 23.06 -14.86
C ASN A 455 9.86 22.32 -13.50
N ALA A 456 9.62 23.02 -12.39
CA ALA A 456 9.80 22.48 -11.04
C ALA A 456 8.59 21.66 -10.56
N PHE A 457 7.66 21.33 -11.46
CA PHE A 457 6.64 20.30 -11.26
C PHE A 457 7.14 18.90 -11.65
N GLU A 458 8.43 18.77 -12.02
CA GLU A 458 9.08 17.47 -12.20
C GLU A 458 8.88 16.57 -10.97
N GLY A 459 8.43 15.32 -11.19
CA GLY A 459 8.11 14.36 -10.14
C GLY A 459 6.73 14.53 -9.48
N TRP A 460 5.94 15.55 -9.85
CA TRP A 460 4.53 15.61 -9.50
C TRP A 460 3.73 14.59 -10.32
N PHE A 461 2.64 14.11 -9.73
CA PHE A 461 1.75 13.14 -10.33
C PHE A 461 0.66 13.90 -11.09
N LEU A 462 0.51 13.54 -12.37
CA LEU A 462 -0.39 14.13 -13.35
C LEU A 462 -1.45 13.09 -13.71
N ASP A 463 -2.48 12.98 -12.89
CA ASP A 463 -3.49 11.92 -12.99
C ASP A 463 -4.81 12.42 -13.61
N ASP A 464 -5.58 11.50 -14.19
CA ASP A 464 -6.83 11.72 -14.94
C ASP A 464 -6.68 12.43 -16.30
N GLU A 465 -7.74 12.37 -17.12
CA GLU A 465 -7.74 12.74 -18.54
C GLU A 465 -7.20 14.17 -18.84
N ALA A 466 -7.46 15.15 -17.98
CA ALA A 466 -6.97 16.52 -18.17
C ALA A 466 -5.46 16.68 -17.96
N MET A 467 -4.83 15.82 -17.16
CA MET A 467 -3.43 15.95 -16.76
C MET A 467 -2.48 15.12 -17.65
N ARG A 468 -2.99 14.13 -18.37
CA ARG A 468 -2.17 13.20 -19.17
C ARG A 468 -1.79 13.75 -20.55
N HIS A 469 -2.55 14.69 -21.09
CA HIS A 469 -2.32 15.29 -22.41
C HIS A 469 -1.62 16.65 -22.31
N ASP A 470 -0.39 16.70 -21.78
CA ASP A 470 0.39 17.94 -21.56
C ASP A 470 -0.43 19.11 -20.96
N PRO A 471 -0.56 19.19 -19.63
CA PRO A 471 -1.35 20.23 -18.96
C PRO A 471 -0.56 21.54 -18.77
N PHE A 472 0.70 21.61 -19.22
CA PHE A 472 1.52 22.79 -19.02
C PHE A 472 1.12 23.88 -20.02
N VAL A 473 0.94 25.10 -19.52
CA VAL A 473 0.63 26.28 -20.32
C VAL A 473 1.68 27.36 -20.09
N GLN A 474 2.03 28.06 -21.15
CA GLN A 474 2.85 29.27 -21.12
C GLN A 474 2.00 30.50 -21.48
N PRO A 475 2.45 31.73 -21.15
CA PRO A 475 1.71 32.92 -21.53
C PRO A 475 1.42 33.00 -23.03
N GLY A 476 0.16 33.16 -23.40
CA GLY A 476 -0.31 33.14 -24.78
C GLY A 476 -0.97 31.84 -25.24
N ASP A 477 -0.72 30.73 -24.55
CA ASP A 477 -1.47 29.50 -24.81
C ASP A 477 -2.95 29.71 -24.50
N LEU A 478 -3.82 29.14 -25.33
CA LEU A 478 -5.25 29.24 -25.12
C LEU A 478 -5.69 28.25 -24.04
N VAL A 479 -6.61 28.67 -23.17
CA VAL A 479 -7.18 27.84 -22.13
C VAL A 479 -8.69 27.96 -22.16
N HIS A 480 -9.37 26.86 -21.87
CA HIS A 480 -10.81 26.81 -21.80
C HIS A 480 -11.32 27.26 -20.43
N ARG A 481 -12.39 28.04 -20.41
CA ARG A 481 -13.05 28.56 -19.20
C ARG A 481 -14.56 28.48 -19.35
N SER A 482 -15.25 28.40 -18.23
CA SER A 482 -16.71 28.47 -18.21
C SER A 482 -17.19 29.92 -18.40
N GLY A 483 -18.34 30.12 -19.05
CA GLY A 483 -18.97 31.43 -19.23
C GLY A 483 -18.90 31.99 -20.66
N ASP A 484 -19.14 33.30 -20.80
CA ASP A 484 -19.38 33.96 -22.10
C ASP A 484 -18.14 34.02 -23.01
N HIS A 485 -16.94 33.95 -22.43
CA HIS A 485 -15.66 33.95 -23.13
C HIS A 485 -14.91 32.64 -22.82
N PRO A 486 -15.20 31.56 -23.57
CA PRO A 486 -14.82 30.21 -23.20
C PRO A 486 -13.37 29.92 -23.55
N LEU A 487 -12.77 30.71 -24.43
CA LEU A 487 -11.37 30.60 -24.83
C LEU A 487 -10.65 31.88 -24.42
N GLN A 488 -9.56 31.75 -23.67
CA GLN A 488 -8.79 32.87 -23.14
C GLN A 488 -7.29 32.59 -23.26
N PRO A 489 -6.45 33.58 -23.59
CA PRO A 489 -5.01 33.38 -23.52
C PRO A 489 -4.53 33.37 -22.06
N ALA A 490 -3.67 32.41 -21.71
CA ALA A 490 -3.02 32.32 -20.42
C ALA A 490 -2.10 33.53 -20.19
N SER A 491 -2.08 34.04 -18.95
CA SER A 491 -1.29 35.23 -18.55
C SER A 491 0.00 34.90 -17.81
N ALA A 492 0.23 33.62 -17.51
CA ALA A 492 1.35 33.12 -16.74
C ALA A 492 1.64 31.66 -17.12
N HIS A 493 2.81 31.16 -16.75
CA HIS A 493 3.06 29.73 -16.76
C HIS A 493 2.20 29.04 -15.70
N ALA A 494 1.55 27.93 -16.05
CA ALA A 494 0.76 27.15 -15.11
C ALA A 494 0.66 25.67 -15.52
N VAL A 495 0.23 24.84 -14.58
CA VAL A 495 -0.40 23.54 -14.86
C VAL A 495 -1.91 23.77 -14.83
N ASP A 496 -2.58 23.60 -15.97
CA ASP A 496 -3.99 23.99 -16.17
C ASP A 496 -4.85 22.79 -16.56
N SER A 497 -5.79 22.42 -15.69
CA SER A 497 -6.69 21.29 -15.96
C SER A 497 -7.71 21.57 -17.07
N ALA A 498 -7.87 22.83 -17.45
CA ALA A 498 -8.72 23.24 -18.55
C ALA A 498 -7.93 23.82 -19.72
N LYS A 499 -6.67 23.40 -19.93
CA LYS A 499 -5.93 23.73 -21.16
C LYS A 499 -6.76 23.39 -22.39
N TRP A 500 -7.33 22.18 -22.41
CA TRP A 500 -8.10 21.67 -23.55
C TRP A 500 -9.61 21.80 -23.38
N SER A 501 -10.17 21.47 -22.22
CA SER A 501 -11.62 21.54 -22.03
C SER A 501 -11.97 21.49 -20.55
N VAL A 502 -13.04 22.17 -20.15
CA VAL A 502 -13.61 22.06 -18.77
C VAL A 502 -14.48 20.81 -18.59
N LYS A 503 -14.59 19.97 -19.64
CA LYS A 503 -15.25 18.66 -19.59
C LYS A 503 -14.29 17.53 -19.24
N LEU A 504 -12.99 17.82 -19.24
CA LEU A 504 -11.95 16.91 -18.76
C LEU A 504 -11.78 17.10 -17.25
N GLN A 505 -11.46 16.03 -16.55
CA GLN A 505 -11.15 16.05 -15.12
C GLN A 505 -9.66 15.73 -14.89
N GLY A 506 -9.09 16.35 -13.87
CA GLY A 506 -7.67 16.30 -13.55
C GLY A 506 -7.37 16.24 -12.05
N SER A 507 -6.25 15.61 -11.73
CA SER A 507 -5.71 15.56 -10.38
C SER A 507 -4.20 15.80 -10.44
N LEU A 508 -3.76 16.94 -9.91
CA LEU A 508 -2.34 17.29 -9.79
C LEU A 508 -1.90 17.07 -8.35
N ARG A 509 -0.90 16.21 -8.13
CA ARG A 509 -0.45 15.84 -6.79
C ARG A 509 1.06 15.99 -6.60
N SER A 510 1.48 16.64 -5.52
CA SER A 510 2.89 16.80 -5.20
C SER A 510 3.52 15.47 -4.75
N PRO A 511 4.85 15.30 -4.85
CA PRO A 511 5.55 14.30 -4.06
C PRO A 511 5.19 14.42 -2.58
N THR A 512 5.26 13.31 -1.85
CA THR A 512 5.19 13.37 -0.40
C THR A 512 6.38 14.14 0.16
N PHE A 513 6.13 15.08 1.07
CA PHE A 513 7.15 15.84 1.77
C PHE A 513 6.89 15.82 3.28
N LYS A 514 7.94 16.06 4.06
CA LYS A 514 7.82 16.29 5.50
C LYS A 514 7.45 17.74 5.78
N ILE A 515 6.50 17.96 6.68
CA ILE A 515 6.11 19.31 7.12
C ILE A 515 7.18 19.82 8.09
N ASP A 516 8.12 20.59 7.56
CA ASP A 516 9.23 21.24 8.27
C ASP A 516 9.17 22.78 8.21
N ARG A 517 8.10 23.29 7.60
CA ARG A 517 7.76 24.70 7.49
C ARG A 517 6.29 24.85 7.87
N ARG A 518 5.96 25.93 8.59
CA ARG A 518 4.59 26.12 9.13
C ARG A 518 3.56 26.35 8.04
N TYR A 519 3.89 27.08 6.99
CA TYR A 519 2.94 27.51 5.97
C TYR A 519 3.21 26.85 4.63
N VAL A 520 2.14 26.59 3.89
CA VAL A 520 2.21 26.31 2.45
C VAL A 520 1.40 27.37 1.72
N HIS A 521 2.00 27.99 0.71
CA HIS A 521 1.37 28.99 -0.15
C HIS A 521 1.26 28.45 -1.56
N ALA A 522 0.04 28.30 -2.07
CA ALA A 522 -0.23 27.92 -3.45
C ALA A 522 -0.79 29.12 -4.22
N LEU A 523 -0.12 29.55 -5.29
CA LEU A 523 -0.63 30.56 -6.21
C LEU A 523 -1.42 29.85 -7.30
N ALA A 524 -2.75 29.91 -7.18
CA ALA A 524 -3.66 29.17 -8.06
C ALA A 524 -4.98 29.92 -8.29
N SER A 525 -5.65 29.56 -9.37
CA SER A 525 -7.04 29.90 -9.69
C SER A 525 -7.84 28.64 -10.00
N GLY A 526 -9.15 28.79 -10.08
CA GLY A 526 -10.04 27.68 -10.41
C GLY A 526 -11.50 28.02 -10.17
N ARG A 527 -12.39 27.20 -10.69
CA ARG A 527 -13.82 27.22 -10.39
C ARG A 527 -14.26 25.84 -9.94
N LYS A 528 -15.13 25.79 -8.92
CA LYS A 528 -15.69 24.55 -8.38
C LYS A 528 -14.63 23.44 -8.15
N SER A 529 -13.39 23.82 -7.86
CA SER A 529 -12.25 22.92 -7.66
C SER A 529 -11.67 23.12 -6.27
N ARG A 530 -10.70 22.29 -5.88
CA ARG A 530 -10.18 22.27 -4.50
C ARG A 530 -8.69 21.98 -4.44
N ILE A 531 -8.08 22.44 -3.35
CA ILE A 531 -6.74 22.07 -2.90
C ILE A 531 -6.88 21.36 -1.56
N ASN A 532 -6.30 20.16 -1.49
CA ASN A 532 -6.17 19.38 -0.27
C ASN A 532 -4.69 19.32 0.15
N VAL A 533 -4.42 19.53 1.44
CA VAL A 533 -3.19 19.07 2.09
C VAL A 533 -3.54 17.77 2.77
N VAL A 534 -3.08 16.65 2.21
CA VAL A 534 -3.37 15.32 2.77
C VAL A 534 -2.25 14.93 3.71
N ILE A 535 -2.54 14.86 5.00
CA ILE A 535 -1.59 14.49 6.06
C ILE A 535 -1.61 12.97 6.22
N ASP A 536 -0.45 12.32 6.19
CA ASP A 536 -0.30 10.87 6.40
C ASP A 536 -1.30 10.02 5.58
N ASN A 537 -1.55 10.41 4.33
CA ASN A 537 -2.52 9.75 3.42
C ASN A 537 -3.97 9.68 3.96
N PHE A 538 -4.31 10.49 4.97
CA PHE A 538 -5.64 10.56 5.56
C PHE A 538 -6.57 11.42 4.70
N ASN A 539 -7.46 10.77 3.95
CA ASN A 539 -8.31 11.41 2.96
C ASN A 539 -9.74 11.74 3.48
N LEU A 540 -10.13 11.21 4.65
CA LEU A 540 -11.45 11.44 5.25
C LEU A 540 -11.48 12.75 6.07
N ILE A 541 -10.98 13.83 5.48
CA ILE A 541 -10.82 15.14 6.14
C ILE A 541 -12.20 15.76 6.41
N ARG A 542 -12.56 15.90 7.69
CA ARG A 542 -13.78 16.60 8.14
C ARG A 542 -13.50 17.61 9.27
N GLY A 543 -14.27 18.69 9.28
CA GLY A 543 -14.32 19.64 10.40
C GLY A 543 -15.07 19.05 11.61
N PRO A 544 -14.84 19.57 12.83
CA PRO A 544 -14.06 20.78 13.13
C PRO A 544 -12.56 20.53 13.37
N ILE A 545 -12.10 19.27 13.49
CA ILE A 545 -10.74 18.96 13.95
C ILE A 545 -9.70 19.20 12.86
N TYR A 546 -10.00 18.82 11.61
CA TYR A 546 -9.08 18.96 10.47
C TYR A 546 -9.54 20.03 9.48
N ASP A 547 -10.17 21.09 9.99
CA ASP A 547 -10.53 22.22 9.14
C ASP A 547 -9.26 22.94 8.65
N GLY A 548 -9.38 23.65 7.52
CA GLY A 548 -8.31 24.50 7.00
C GLY A 548 -7.23 23.80 6.17
N ILE A 549 -7.13 22.46 6.18
CA ILE A 549 -6.27 21.67 5.27
C ILE A 549 -6.96 21.32 3.94
N LYS A 550 -8.21 21.74 3.75
CA LYS A 550 -8.96 21.66 2.50
C LYS A 550 -9.54 23.04 2.17
N LYS A 551 -9.27 23.53 0.97
CA LYS A 551 -9.72 24.86 0.53
C LYS A 551 -10.26 24.82 -0.89
N ASN A 552 -11.39 25.48 -1.11
CA ASN A 552 -11.98 25.59 -2.45
C ASN A 552 -11.26 26.67 -3.27
N LEU A 553 -11.13 26.40 -4.57
CA LEU A 553 -10.75 27.36 -5.60
C LEU A 553 -12.00 27.78 -6.37
N ASP A 554 -12.40 29.03 -6.15
CA ASP A 554 -13.53 29.65 -6.84
C ASP A 554 -13.21 31.13 -7.16
N ARG A 555 -12.18 31.30 -7.99
CA ARG A 555 -11.65 32.59 -8.45
C ARG A 555 -10.99 32.42 -9.82
N ASP A 556 -11.29 33.33 -10.75
CA ASP A 556 -10.79 33.25 -12.13
C ASP A 556 -9.33 33.73 -12.25
N GLN A 557 -8.90 34.66 -11.40
CA GLN A 557 -7.52 35.15 -11.33
C GLN A 557 -6.74 34.43 -10.24
N ALA A 558 -5.47 34.11 -10.52
CA ALA A 558 -4.59 33.46 -9.57
C ALA A 558 -4.38 34.35 -8.34
N ALA A 559 -4.51 33.73 -7.16
CA ALA A 559 -4.23 34.38 -5.89
C ALA A 559 -3.72 33.34 -4.89
N TRP A 560 -3.02 33.81 -3.85
CA TRP A 560 -2.49 32.92 -2.83
C TRP A 560 -3.61 32.21 -2.06
N THR A 561 -3.46 30.91 -1.94
CA THR A 561 -4.16 30.06 -0.98
C THR A 561 -3.13 29.55 0.02
N THR A 562 -3.19 30.08 1.24
CA THR A 562 -2.24 29.76 2.33
C THR A 562 -2.82 28.73 3.26
N PHE A 563 -2.05 27.71 3.62
CA PHE A 563 -2.36 26.70 4.65
C PHE A 563 -1.47 26.93 5.86
N ASP A 564 -2.04 26.94 7.07
CA ASP A 564 -1.29 26.92 8.33
C ASP A 564 -1.24 25.49 8.85
N LEU A 565 -0.04 24.91 8.84
CA LEU A 565 0.25 23.53 9.18
C LEU A 565 0.94 23.41 10.54
N GLN A 566 0.83 24.41 11.42
CA GLN A 566 1.48 24.39 12.73
C GLN A 566 1.19 23.11 13.52
N MET A 567 -0.06 22.63 13.52
CA MET A 567 -0.46 21.42 14.25
C MET A 567 0.11 20.12 13.64
N TRP A 568 0.59 20.17 12.40
CA TRP A 568 1.01 19.01 11.61
C TRP A 568 2.54 18.95 11.41
N GLN A 569 3.31 19.80 12.11
CA GLN A 569 4.77 19.79 11.98
C GLN A 569 5.34 18.41 12.30
N GLY A 570 6.24 17.93 11.44
CA GLY A 570 6.87 16.62 11.54
C GLY A 570 6.13 15.50 10.80
N HIS A 571 4.85 15.66 10.48
CA HIS A 571 4.08 14.69 9.71
C HIS A 571 4.49 14.69 8.23
N GLU A 572 4.16 13.60 7.53
CA GLU A 572 4.24 13.55 6.08
C GLU A 572 2.96 14.15 5.48
N ALA A 573 3.11 14.84 4.35
CA ALA A 573 1.97 15.36 3.61
C ALA A 573 2.22 15.37 2.11
N TYR A 574 1.15 15.50 1.35
CA TYR A 574 1.20 15.89 -0.05
C TYR A 574 0.08 16.87 -0.37
N LEU A 575 0.29 17.68 -1.41
CA LEU A 575 -0.73 18.57 -1.94
C LEU A 575 -1.46 17.89 -3.08
N GLU A 576 -2.74 18.18 -3.20
CA GLU A 576 -3.59 17.63 -4.25
C GLU A 576 -4.58 18.69 -4.74
N PHE A 577 -4.51 19.01 -6.03
CA PHE A 577 -5.43 19.91 -6.73
C PHE A 577 -6.39 19.05 -7.55
N LYS A 578 -7.70 19.28 -7.41
CA LYS A 578 -8.75 18.46 -8.05
C LYS A 578 -9.89 19.31 -8.58
N ASP A 579 -10.37 18.94 -9.75
CA ASP A 579 -11.58 19.49 -10.39
C ASP A 579 -12.59 18.38 -10.76
N THR A 580 -12.56 17.26 -10.03
CA THR A 580 -13.49 16.15 -10.24
C THR A 580 -14.95 16.60 -10.19
N THR A 581 -15.82 15.95 -10.96
CA THR A 581 -17.27 16.21 -10.95
C THR A 581 -17.97 15.78 -9.66
N GLN A 582 -17.31 14.97 -8.84
CA GLN A 582 -17.84 14.46 -7.58
C GLN A 582 -17.09 15.01 -6.35
N ALA A 583 -17.75 14.93 -5.19
CA ALA A 583 -17.13 15.19 -3.91
C ALA A 583 -16.01 14.18 -3.62
N ASP A 584 -15.11 14.51 -2.70
CA ASP A 584 -14.13 13.54 -2.20
C ASP A 584 -14.76 12.55 -1.20
N LEU A 585 -13.93 11.67 -0.63
CA LEU A 585 -14.32 10.65 0.34
C LEU A 585 -15.05 11.21 1.58
N SER A 586 -14.77 12.47 1.95
CA SER A 586 -15.43 13.14 3.06
C SER A 586 -16.78 13.73 2.70
N ASN A 587 -17.25 13.53 1.45
CA ASN A 587 -18.38 14.24 0.86
C ASN A 587 -18.19 15.76 0.90
N GLY A 588 -16.94 16.21 0.77
CA GLY A 588 -16.53 17.60 0.91
C GLY A 588 -15.76 18.13 -0.30
N GLY A 589 -15.42 19.42 -0.22
CA GLY A 589 -14.70 20.14 -1.27
C GLY A 589 -15.57 20.50 -2.47
N ALA A 590 -15.24 21.60 -3.14
CA ALA A 590 -15.93 21.99 -4.36
C ALA A 590 -15.70 20.94 -5.48
N HIS A 591 -16.71 20.78 -6.32
CA HIS A 591 -16.76 19.86 -7.45
C HIS A 591 -17.83 20.31 -8.45
N GLY A 592 -17.75 19.85 -9.70
CA GLY A 592 -18.82 20.03 -10.67
C GLY A 592 -18.40 19.82 -12.13
N PRO A 593 -19.36 19.79 -13.07
CA PRO A 593 -19.14 19.47 -14.50
C PRO A 593 -18.49 20.61 -15.33
N GLU A 594 -18.03 21.65 -14.65
CA GLU A 594 -17.38 22.84 -15.19
C GLU A 594 -16.20 23.24 -14.31
N ALA A 595 -15.78 22.33 -13.44
CA ALA A 595 -14.69 22.60 -12.52
C ALA A 595 -13.37 22.64 -13.30
N TRP A 596 -12.46 23.49 -12.84
CA TRP A 596 -11.10 23.56 -13.37
C TRP A 596 -10.19 24.17 -12.32
N PHE A 597 -8.89 23.91 -12.41
CA PHE A 597 -7.85 24.60 -11.64
C PHE A 597 -6.67 24.97 -12.52
N SER A 598 -5.92 25.98 -12.10
CA SER A 598 -4.69 26.43 -12.73
C SER A 598 -3.66 26.77 -11.65
N VAL A 599 -2.53 26.07 -11.64
CA VAL A 599 -1.50 26.21 -10.59
C VAL A 599 -0.23 26.80 -11.18
N GLN A 600 0.20 27.94 -10.65
CA GLN A 600 1.41 28.61 -11.12
C GLN A 600 2.64 28.18 -10.32
N THR A 601 2.55 28.26 -8.99
CA THR A 601 3.69 27.99 -8.10
C THR A 601 3.23 27.67 -6.67
N VAL A 602 4.06 26.93 -5.95
CA VAL A 602 3.81 26.47 -4.59
C VAL A 602 5.07 26.56 -3.75
N PHE A 603 4.97 27.20 -2.58
CA PHE A 603 6.06 27.36 -1.61
C PHE A 603 5.69 26.77 -0.24
N ALA A 604 6.67 26.23 0.46
CA ALA A 604 6.62 25.98 1.89
C ALA A 604 7.46 27.04 2.62
N SER A 605 6.87 27.74 3.60
CA SER A 605 7.47 28.90 4.28
C SER A 605 7.23 28.88 5.79
N ASN A 606 8.08 29.58 6.55
CA ASN A 606 7.79 29.90 7.96
C ASN A 606 7.09 31.24 8.13
N GLN A 607 6.94 32.02 7.04
CA GLN A 607 6.28 33.32 7.06
C GLN A 607 4.78 33.14 6.78
N ALA A 608 3.93 33.83 7.55
CA ALA A 608 2.49 33.79 7.33
C ALA A 608 2.06 34.54 6.06
N ALA A 609 2.82 35.58 5.71
CA ALA A 609 2.60 36.36 4.50
C ALA A 609 3.20 35.60 3.30
N PRO A 610 2.41 35.35 2.24
CA PRO A 610 2.93 34.73 1.03
C PRO A 610 3.86 35.70 0.25
N PRO A 611 4.68 35.19 -0.67
CA PRO A 611 5.51 36.02 -1.55
C PRO A 611 4.71 37.09 -2.32
N VAL A 612 5.35 38.23 -2.62
CA VAL A 612 4.70 39.32 -3.35
C VAL A 612 4.47 38.93 -4.80
N ILE A 613 3.26 39.18 -5.32
CA ILE A 613 2.93 39.03 -6.74
C ILE A 613 3.17 40.38 -7.42
N GLU A 614 4.21 40.46 -8.24
CA GLU A 614 4.44 41.63 -9.10
C GLU A 614 3.64 41.46 -10.40
N LYS A 615 2.72 42.39 -10.68
CA LYS A 615 2.02 42.43 -11.98
C LYS A 615 2.78 43.37 -12.92
N GLU A 616 3.00 42.97 -14.17
CA GLU A 616 3.39 43.96 -15.17
C GLU A 616 2.23 44.94 -15.39
N SER A 617 2.52 46.23 -15.34
CA SER A 617 1.56 47.25 -15.76
C SER A 617 1.40 47.21 -17.28
N SER A 618 0.43 46.46 -17.80
CA SER A 618 0.10 46.55 -19.22
C SER A 618 -0.73 47.81 -19.46
N ASN A 619 -0.12 48.88 -19.97
CA ASN A 619 -0.83 50.03 -20.55
C ASN A 619 -1.39 49.70 -21.95
N ALA A 620 -1.95 48.50 -22.12
CA ALA A 620 -2.60 48.11 -23.37
C ALA A 620 -4.07 48.51 -23.28
N ALA A 621 -4.52 49.39 -24.17
CA ALA A 621 -5.95 49.59 -24.40
C ALA A 621 -6.58 48.25 -24.81
N GLU A 622 -7.80 47.95 -24.34
CA GLU A 622 -8.57 46.79 -24.80
C GLU A 622 -8.74 46.89 -26.32
N VAL A 623 -7.89 46.18 -27.07
CA VAL A 623 -8.10 45.98 -28.50
C VAL A 623 -9.29 45.02 -28.61
N PRO A 624 -10.39 45.41 -29.28
CA PRO A 624 -11.54 44.53 -29.45
C PRO A 624 -11.11 43.21 -30.10
N LEU A 625 -11.62 42.10 -29.57
CA LEU A 625 -11.33 40.77 -30.13
C LEU A 625 -11.84 40.69 -31.58
N PRO A 626 -11.03 40.21 -32.55
CA PRO A 626 -11.46 40.08 -33.94
C PRO A 626 -12.67 39.17 -34.11
N GLN A 627 -13.48 39.39 -35.15
CA GLN A 627 -14.60 38.49 -35.47
C GLN A 627 -14.14 37.04 -35.71
N ALA A 628 -12.95 36.85 -36.29
CA ALA A 628 -12.34 35.53 -36.48
C ALA A 628 -12.08 34.81 -35.13
N TRP A 629 -11.67 35.56 -34.11
CA TRP A 629 -11.49 35.02 -32.75
C TRP A 629 -12.82 34.59 -32.14
N LEU A 630 -13.86 35.43 -32.25
CA LEU A 630 -15.19 35.09 -31.74
C LEU A 630 -15.76 33.84 -32.42
N ALA A 631 -15.53 33.69 -33.73
CA ALA A 631 -15.93 32.49 -34.48
C ALA A 631 -15.15 31.24 -34.02
N LEU A 632 -13.84 31.35 -33.81
CA LEU A 632 -13.02 30.25 -33.29
C LEU A 632 -13.48 29.85 -31.87
N ALA A 633 -13.66 30.82 -30.97
CA ALA A 633 -14.14 30.58 -29.61
C ALA A 633 -15.52 29.90 -29.58
N GLN A 634 -16.41 30.24 -30.52
CA GLN A 634 -17.71 29.57 -30.65
C GLN A 634 -17.56 28.11 -31.13
N LYS A 635 -16.73 27.85 -32.13
CA LYS A 635 -16.42 26.47 -32.57
C LYS A 635 -15.84 25.65 -31.42
N TYR A 636 -14.89 26.24 -30.70
CA TYR A 636 -14.27 25.63 -29.54
C TYR A 636 -15.28 25.24 -28.47
N ARG A 637 -16.17 26.17 -28.10
CA ARG A 637 -17.24 25.90 -27.13
C ARG A 637 -18.12 24.74 -27.57
N SER A 638 -18.64 24.77 -28.79
CA SER A 638 -19.53 23.71 -29.29
C SER A 638 -18.86 22.34 -29.33
N HIS A 639 -17.56 22.29 -29.63
CA HIS A 639 -16.78 21.06 -29.60
C HIS A 639 -16.52 20.58 -28.16
N SER A 640 -16.07 21.47 -27.27
CA SER A 640 -15.90 21.16 -25.84
C SER A 640 -17.19 20.65 -25.20
N GLU A 641 -18.35 21.23 -25.52
CA GLU A 641 -19.67 20.78 -25.05
C GLU A 641 -20.06 19.39 -25.56
N SER A 642 -19.47 18.92 -26.66
CA SER A 642 -19.70 17.57 -27.18
C SER A 642 -18.84 16.49 -26.51
N ILE A 643 -17.82 16.89 -25.75
CA ILE A 643 -16.97 15.96 -24.99
C ILE A 643 -17.79 15.38 -23.82
N GLU A 644 -17.92 14.06 -23.81
CA GLU A 644 -18.52 13.33 -22.70
C GLU A 644 -17.62 13.45 -21.46
N ILE A 645 -18.21 13.84 -20.32
CA ILE A 645 -17.49 13.86 -19.04
C ILE A 645 -17.28 12.43 -18.58
N SER A 646 -16.03 12.04 -18.32
CA SER A 646 -15.75 10.70 -17.83
C SER A 646 -16.43 10.42 -16.49
N PRO A 647 -17.13 9.28 -16.31
CA PRO A 647 -17.49 8.82 -14.98
C PRO A 647 -16.22 8.54 -14.17
N VAL A 648 -16.36 8.60 -12.85
CA VAL A 648 -15.26 8.32 -11.91
C VAL A 648 -15.50 7.05 -11.10
N GLY A 649 -14.41 6.37 -10.73
CA GLY A 649 -14.42 5.16 -9.92
C GLY A 649 -13.46 5.20 -8.74
N LEU A 650 -13.78 4.43 -7.70
CA LEU A 650 -12.93 4.21 -6.53
C LEU A 650 -11.69 3.41 -6.91
N THR A 651 -10.50 3.95 -6.66
CA THR A 651 -9.24 3.32 -7.10
C THR A 651 -8.10 3.55 -6.12
N MET A 652 -7.16 2.60 -6.09
CA MET A 652 -5.84 2.83 -5.54
C MET A 652 -4.91 3.16 -6.69
N ILE A 653 -4.22 4.29 -6.60
CA ILE A 653 -3.28 4.73 -7.63
C ILE A 653 -1.88 4.90 -7.07
N GLU A 654 -0.92 4.99 -7.98
CA GLU A 654 0.47 5.24 -7.67
C GLU A 654 0.70 6.51 -6.83
N GLY A 655 1.73 6.43 -6.00
CA GLY A 655 2.20 7.52 -5.17
C GLY A 655 3.72 7.54 -5.11
N SER A 656 4.25 8.25 -4.12
CA SER A 656 5.69 8.32 -3.93
C SER A 656 6.20 6.98 -3.39
N GLY A 657 7.17 6.38 -4.09
CA GLY A 657 7.91 5.21 -3.60
C GLY A 657 8.65 5.56 -2.31
N ARG A 658 8.28 4.89 -1.21
CA ARG A 658 8.75 5.21 0.14
C ARG A 658 9.14 3.95 0.89
N ASP A 659 10.40 3.89 1.33
CA ASP A 659 10.76 2.99 2.41
C ASP A 659 10.14 3.48 3.71
N SER A 660 9.62 2.54 4.51
CA SER A 660 9.04 2.90 5.79
C SER A 660 10.16 3.04 6.83
N PRO A 661 10.14 4.06 7.70
CA PRO A 661 11.09 4.18 8.81
C PRO A 661 10.73 3.21 9.95
N VAL A 662 10.33 1.98 9.63
CA VAL A 662 10.01 0.95 10.61
C VAL A 662 11.27 0.18 10.94
N TYR A 663 11.63 0.19 12.22
CA TYR A 663 12.74 -0.57 12.75
C TYR A 663 12.21 -1.86 13.37
N ILE A 664 12.63 -2.99 12.82
CA ILE A 664 12.28 -4.33 13.27
C ILE A 664 13.05 -4.59 14.56
N ARG A 665 12.31 -4.81 15.67
CA ARG A 665 12.85 -5.00 17.02
C ARG A 665 13.57 -3.74 17.54
N GLY A 666 14.03 -3.79 18.79
CA GLY A 666 14.69 -2.67 19.47
C GLY A 666 13.72 -1.84 20.31
N ASN A 667 14.10 -0.61 20.64
CA ASN A 667 13.31 0.33 21.46
C ASN A 667 13.58 1.79 21.04
N PRO A 668 12.85 2.79 21.59
CA PRO A 668 12.99 4.20 21.18
C PRO A 668 14.39 4.82 21.38
N ARG A 669 15.29 4.19 22.16
CA ARG A 669 16.67 4.65 22.38
C ARG A 669 17.68 3.88 21.53
N ARG A 670 17.36 2.64 21.15
CA ARG A 670 18.20 1.77 20.32
C ARG A 670 17.32 1.07 19.30
N HIS A 671 17.21 1.70 18.14
CA HIS A 671 16.45 1.16 17.02
C HIS A 671 17.03 -0.18 16.56
N GLY A 672 16.16 -1.11 16.17
CA GLY A 672 16.56 -2.31 15.46
C GLY A 672 16.85 -2.02 13.99
N GLU A 673 16.69 -3.04 13.16
CA GLU A 673 17.01 -2.94 11.74
C GLU A 673 15.89 -2.27 10.95
N ALA A 674 16.21 -1.32 10.08
CA ALA A 674 15.21 -0.70 9.20
C ALA A 674 14.68 -1.70 8.16
N ALA A 675 13.35 -1.72 7.98
CA ALA A 675 12.68 -2.51 6.95
C ALA A 675 12.52 -1.69 5.67
N SER A 676 13.39 -1.92 4.68
CA SER A 676 13.16 -1.43 3.32
C SER A 676 12.05 -2.21 2.62
N ARG A 677 11.46 -1.62 1.58
CA ARG A 677 10.45 -2.30 0.75
C ARG A 677 11.02 -3.57 0.15
N THR A 678 10.27 -4.66 0.30
CA THR A 678 10.59 -5.96 -0.30
C THR A 678 9.29 -6.74 -0.54
N TYR A 679 9.30 -7.63 -1.53
CA TYR A 679 8.28 -8.67 -1.67
C TYR A 679 8.53 -9.80 -0.66
N LEU A 680 7.61 -10.76 -0.60
CA LEU A 680 7.78 -11.96 0.24
C LEU A 680 8.99 -12.76 -0.25
N THR A 681 10.05 -12.78 0.56
CA THR A 681 11.32 -13.47 0.25
C THR A 681 11.15 -14.98 0.08
N SER A 682 10.07 -15.58 0.59
CA SER A 682 9.73 -16.99 0.35
C SER A 682 9.18 -17.27 -1.05
N LEU A 683 8.64 -16.26 -1.73
CA LEU A 683 8.04 -16.40 -3.06
C LEU A 683 8.96 -15.88 -4.17
N SER A 684 9.74 -14.84 -3.91
CA SER A 684 10.52 -14.15 -4.94
C SER A 684 11.73 -13.40 -4.39
N ASP A 685 12.80 -13.34 -5.18
CA ASP A 685 13.99 -12.51 -4.95
C ASP A 685 13.97 -11.22 -5.80
N LEU A 686 12.81 -10.88 -6.40
CA LEU A 686 12.67 -9.66 -7.19
C LEU A 686 12.93 -8.42 -6.35
N ALA A 687 13.75 -7.51 -6.88
CA ALA A 687 13.96 -6.20 -6.28
C ALA A 687 12.73 -5.32 -6.49
N VAL A 688 12.31 -4.61 -5.43
CA VAL A 688 11.25 -3.61 -5.54
C VAL A 688 11.79 -2.39 -6.31
N PRO A 689 11.05 -1.86 -7.31
CA PRO A 689 11.46 -0.66 -8.02
C PRO A 689 11.73 0.53 -7.08
N HIS A 690 12.75 1.33 -7.41
CA HIS A 690 13.05 2.56 -6.67
C HIS A 690 11.90 3.57 -6.76
N GLU A 691 11.33 3.73 -7.96
CA GLU A 691 10.20 4.61 -8.25
C GLU A 691 8.87 3.86 -8.21
N GLY A 692 7.78 4.59 -7.93
CA GLY A 692 6.45 4.02 -7.77
C GLY A 692 6.32 3.13 -6.52
N SER A 693 5.18 2.48 -6.38
CA SER A 693 4.83 1.64 -5.24
C SER A 693 5.49 0.26 -5.29
N GLY A 694 5.70 -0.28 -6.49
CA GLY A 694 6.10 -1.66 -6.73
C GLY A 694 4.90 -2.63 -6.84
N ARG A 695 3.65 -2.15 -6.85
CA ARG A 695 2.47 -3.01 -6.99
C ARG A 695 2.41 -3.76 -8.33
N TYR A 696 2.77 -3.11 -9.44
CA TYR A 696 2.74 -3.78 -10.75
C TYR A 696 3.67 -4.99 -10.86
N ALA A 697 4.86 -4.94 -10.24
CA ALA A 697 5.78 -6.09 -10.20
C ALA A 697 5.46 -7.09 -9.07
N MET A 698 4.58 -6.72 -8.12
CA MET A 698 4.04 -7.63 -7.11
C MET A 698 2.96 -8.55 -7.71
N ALA A 699 2.20 -8.00 -8.65
CA ALA A 699 1.17 -8.69 -9.42
C ALA A 699 1.82 -9.65 -10.42
#